data_AF-A0A2E5JHK1-F1
#
_entry.id   AF-A0A2E5JHK1-F1
#
_cell.length_a   1.000
_cell.length_b   1.000
_cell.length_c   1.000
_cell.angle_alpha   90.00
_cell.angle_beta   90.00
_cell.angle_gamma   90.00
#
_symmetry.space_group_name_H-M   'P 1'
#
loop_
_entity.id
_entity.type
_entity.pdbx_description
1 polymer ?
#
loop_
_entity_poly.entity_id
_entity_poly.type
_entity_poly.pdbx_seq_one_letter_code
_entity_poly.pdbx_strand_id
1 'polypeptide(L)'
;MTKILTFALIIALSGCGLIKDEKEVTEFYDIGGLETGCKLDGDRFHKILEQNIEGDITCLESSLQQFADYVRRENPNYIKRTELEKFINRFFPDTAADINKILKPAFKLMSLLLKDPSENIAVANIPLVANIIRVINQQGRELSDLLKVVIEKAPADGNETEEERKERLKRNSKRYWENKSQLVRTTNSMIGRLVDIISTYPSNNDSLDVPAFLLELQVALDLSDDDFDVQTIKSFLFAKKLLLGGDAYILKSKEVNPLLNKLTGLVEVAMDAMFISERPTEPGDEISTDIDKSRFLMSLVKRARQMIFVAPDQNEVVLDFDNLLNVLKIVMDDVSWDRTTASLINFKKKIIGGDPKKYTYNDFNTITNIIREASEISFFNNVTYRHFAHVMTSDAPIEGISLPNLPEYTQFSEARRTEMWGNFLFIAKNYHFFLDRDGYQTIGFKIKRHSYGFNILSLMRWGVKKLFVAYGRVITAGTNNEFVLDLEDTRKIAEEYKGILEELELWPDDLERLLSELRLGSDLFRMNSNGDNYIQIDEINEYISTLMASGKIKGNVLDKLKDICTDVGTADNPAYDLVCFNEHFFNILFVKLQTQKYLPNLHTFYLKHNGTDMLEKFITAVQVKARIINNPDIPVDGTDISRMLTSLSNIETLFKRFDANFNHELKGSEIDGVYGVVESVIAAADDNLKPGAKLTKSAFLYVVKKEKLPSGVGLILFHINPLAKIGIKGDRLKIARVLGLF
;
A
#
# COMPACT_ATOMS: atom_id res chain seq x y z
N MET A 1 3.13 -3.40 -14.69
CA MET A 1 2.85 -4.74 -14.08
C MET A 1 3.33 -5.95 -14.89
N THR A 2 2.91 -6.17 -16.14
CA THR A 2 3.42 -7.28 -17.01
C THR A 2 4.95 -7.29 -17.08
N LYS A 3 5.57 -6.11 -17.15
CA LYS A 3 7.03 -5.90 -17.23
C LYS A 3 7.84 -6.38 -15.99
N ILE A 4 7.26 -6.44 -14.78
CA ILE A 4 7.95 -6.94 -13.57
C ILE A 4 8.03 -8.46 -13.59
N LEU A 5 6.94 -9.08 -14.04
CA LEU A 5 6.92 -10.49 -14.30
C LEU A 5 7.86 -10.84 -15.44
N THR A 6 7.90 -10.01 -16.50
CA THR A 6 8.92 -10.10 -17.55
C THR A 6 10.33 -9.95 -16.98
N PHE A 7 10.60 -9.08 -16.00
CA PHE A 7 11.92 -8.96 -15.36
C PHE A 7 12.31 -10.23 -14.56
N ALA A 8 11.40 -10.75 -13.72
CA ALA A 8 11.63 -12.00 -12.99
C ALA A 8 11.76 -13.21 -13.95
N LEU A 9 11.01 -13.21 -15.06
CA LEU A 9 11.12 -14.19 -16.13
C LEU A 9 12.40 -14.03 -16.94
N ILE A 10 12.85 -12.83 -17.29
CA ILE A 10 14.03 -12.60 -18.15
C ILE A 10 15.31 -12.97 -17.40
N ILE A 11 15.33 -12.77 -16.07
CA ILE A 11 16.41 -13.30 -15.22
C ILE A 11 16.38 -14.84 -15.16
N ALA A 12 15.19 -15.46 -15.26
CA ALA A 12 14.99 -16.90 -15.28
C ALA A 12 15.17 -17.57 -16.67
N LEU A 13 14.93 -16.80 -17.73
CA LEU A 13 14.66 -17.27 -19.10
C LEU A 13 15.37 -16.39 -20.12
N SER A 14 16.64 -16.06 -19.92
CA SER A 14 17.50 -15.54 -20.99
C SER A 14 17.79 -16.61 -22.08
N GLY A 15 16.78 -17.42 -22.41
CA GLY A 15 16.56 -18.16 -23.65
C GLY A 15 15.16 -17.83 -24.18
N CYS A 16 15.14 -16.99 -25.21
CA CYS A 16 14.10 -16.60 -26.18
C CYS A 16 12.69 -17.22 -26.09
N GLY A 17 11.66 -16.37 -26.16
CA GLY A 17 10.33 -16.79 -26.65
C GLY A 17 9.18 -15.92 -26.17
N LEU A 18 9.18 -14.63 -26.53
CA LEU A 18 7.99 -13.79 -26.46
C LEU A 18 7.86 -13.00 -27.77
N ILE A 19 6.88 -13.43 -28.57
CA ILE A 19 6.22 -12.77 -29.71
C ILE A 19 6.62 -13.24 -31.12
N LYS A 20 5.56 -13.48 -31.90
CA LYS A 20 5.51 -13.94 -33.28
C LYS A 20 5.79 -12.76 -34.20
N ASP A 21 6.61 -12.99 -35.21
CA ASP A 21 6.34 -12.50 -36.56
C ASP A 21 6.79 -13.56 -37.58
N GLU A 22 5.96 -13.79 -38.59
CA GLU A 22 6.27 -14.66 -39.72
C GLU A 22 7.24 -13.94 -40.65
N LYS A 23 8.43 -14.49 -40.85
CA LYS A 23 9.20 -14.28 -42.06
C LYS A 23 9.57 -15.63 -42.65
N GLU A 24 9.31 -15.74 -43.95
CA GLU A 24 9.59 -16.92 -44.77
C GLU A 24 11.10 -17.21 -44.79
N VAL A 25 11.46 -18.45 -44.49
CA VAL A 25 12.80 -18.99 -44.73
C VAL A 25 12.77 -19.82 -46.03
N THR A 26 13.60 -19.43 -46.99
CA THR A 26 13.84 -20.20 -48.22
C THR A 26 14.96 -21.22 -48.05
N GLU A 27 14.76 -22.39 -48.67
CA GLU A 27 15.52 -23.64 -48.56
C GLU A 27 16.95 -23.65 -49.16
N PHE A 28 17.85 -24.31 -48.41
CA PHE A 28 18.95 -25.27 -48.74
C PHE A 28 19.88 -25.14 -49.96
N TYR A 29 21.19 -25.33 -49.68
CA TYR A 29 22.20 -25.90 -50.59
C TYR A 29 23.14 -26.90 -49.89
N ASP A 30 23.66 -27.83 -50.72
CA ASP A 30 24.27 -29.16 -50.44
C ASP A 30 25.82 -29.16 -50.45
N ILE A 31 26.50 -29.84 -49.50
CA ILE A 31 27.94 -30.26 -49.53
C ILE A 31 28.21 -31.59 -48.78
N GLY A 32 28.22 -32.69 -49.53
CA GLY A 32 28.29 -34.11 -49.12
C GLY A 32 29.57 -34.66 -48.45
N GLY A 33 30.11 -33.98 -47.43
CA GLY A 33 31.17 -34.54 -46.57
C GLY A 33 31.04 -34.17 -45.08
N LEU A 34 30.27 -33.13 -44.78
CA LEU A 34 29.82 -32.73 -43.44
C LEU A 34 28.31 -32.99 -43.25
N GLU A 35 27.61 -33.40 -44.31
CA GLU A 35 26.14 -33.47 -44.39
C GLU A 35 25.48 -34.76 -43.94
N THR A 36 26.23 -35.82 -43.65
CA THR A 36 25.59 -37.11 -43.32
C THR A 36 25.01 -37.17 -41.90
N GLY A 37 25.08 -36.10 -41.11
CA GLY A 37 24.59 -36.09 -39.73
C GLY A 37 23.76 -34.86 -39.42
N CYS A 38 22.46 -34.95 -39.72
CA CYS A 38 21.35 -34.05 -39.34
C CYS A 38 21.36 -32.59 -39.88
N LYS A 39 20.17 -32.11 -40.23
CA LYS A 39 19.89 -30.79 -40.79
C LYS A 39 19.39 -29.87 -39.67
N LEU A 40 20.17 -28.86 -39.30
CA LEU A 40 19.78 -27.85 -38.30
C LEU A 40 18.67 -26.94 -38.86
N ASP A 41 17.57 -26.80 -38.12
CA ASP A 41 16.46 -25.91 -38.45
C ASP A 41 16.45 -24.70 -37.50
N GLY A 42 16.89 -23.54 -38.01
CA GLY A 42 16.96 -22.29 -37.25
C GLY A 42 15.60 -21.79 -36.77
N ASP A 43 14.54 -21.99 -37.56
CA ASP A 43 13.18 -21.53 -37.22
C ASP A 43 12.62 -22.24 -36.01
N ARG A 44 13.04 -23.49 -35.81
CA ARG A 44 12.63 -24.28 -34.64
C ARG A 44 13.33 -23.79 -33.37
N PHE A 45 14.57 -23.31 -33.44
CA PHE A 45 15.23 -22.67 -32.29
C PHE A 45 14.55 -21.36 -31.86
N HIS A 46 13.94 -20.62 -32.79
CA HIS A 46 13.09 -19.47 -32.44
C HIS A 46 11.84 -19.86 -31.63
N LYS A 47 11.38 -21.11 -31.78
CA LYS A 47 10.22 -21.69 -31.08
C LYS A 47 10.63 -22.59 -29.90
N ILE A 48 11.82 -22.38 -29.32
CA ILE A 48 12.37 -23.21 -28.23
C ILE A 48 11.47 -23.28 -26.98
N LEU A 49 10.64 -22.27 -26.70
CA LEU A 49 9.67 -22.31 -25.59
C LEU A 49 8.27 -22.75 -26.01
N GLU A 50 8.08 -23.18 -27.27
CA GLU A 50 6.76 -23.55 -27.83
C GLU A 50 6.74 -24.98 -28.36
N GLN A 51 7.83 -25.41 -29.00
CA GLN A 51 7.93 -26.71 -29.66
C GLN A 51 9.02 -27.56 -29.01
N ASN A 52 8.85 -28.88 -29.03
CA ASN A 52 9.93 -29.79 -28.66
C ASN A 52 10.96 -29.80 -29.81
N ILE A 53 12.20 -29.40 -29.51
CA ILE A 53 13.31 -29.34 -30.48
C ILE A 53 14.50 -30.21 -30.05
N GLU A 54 14.26 -31.24 -29.24
CA GLU A 54 15.29 -32.18 -28.76
C GLU A 54 16.14 -32.77 -29.89
N GLY A 55 15.51 -33.06 -31.03
CA GLY A 55 16.20 -33.53 -32.23
C GLY A 55 17.21 -32.50 -32.77
N ASP A 56 16.82 -31.24 -32.83
CA ASP A 56 17.65 -30.13 -33.30
C ASP A 56 18.76 -29.79 -32.30
N ILE A 57 18.51 -29.95 -31.00
CA ILE A 57 19.54 -29.78 -29.96
C ILE A 57 20.59 -30.89 -30.04
N THR A 58 20.15 -32.14 -30.19
CA THR A 58 21.05 -33.29 -30.41
C THR A 58 21.84 -33.12 -31.70
N CYS A 59 21.21 -32.53 -32.72
CA CYS A 59 21.85 -32.18 -33.96
C CYS A 59 22.97 -31.15 -33.75
N LEU A 60 22.66 -30.04 -33.07
CA LEU A 60 23.63 -28.99 -32.71
C LEU A 60 24.82 -29.56 -31.92
N GLU A 61 24.56 -30.43 -30.94
CA GLU A 61 25.61 -31.10 -30.16
C GLU A 61 26.54 -31.92 -31.06
N SER A 62 25.98 -32.74 -31.95
CA SER A 62 26.76 -33.55 -32.88
C SER A 62 27.57 -32.68 -33.85
N SER A 63 26.98 -31.61 -34.40
CA SER A 63 27.66 -30.68 -35.29
C SER A 63 28.83 -29.97 -34.61
N LEU A 64 28.66 -29.53 -33.35
CA LEU A 64 29.74 -28.92 -32.57
C LEU A 64 30.86 -29.93 -32.24
N GLN A 65 30.50 -31.18 -31.95
CA GLN A 65 31.47 -32.25 -31.73
C GLN A 65 32.25 -32.58 -33.00
N GLN A 66 31.57 -32.70 -34.14
CA GLN A 66 32.22 -32.89 -35.44
C GLN A 66 33.14 -31.71 -35.79
N PHE A 67 32.70 -30.48 -35.51
CA PHE A 67 33.57 -29.30 -35.65
C PHE A 67 34.83 -29.46 -34.79
N ALA A 68 34.70 -29.87 -33.52
CA ALA A 68 35.84 -30.10 -32.65
C ALA A 68 36.78 -31.20 -33.18
N ASP A 69 36.23 -32.28 -33.74
CA ASP A 69 37.01 -33.45 -34.16
C ASP A 69 37.70 -33.27 -35.53
N TYR A 70 37.05 -32.57 -36.46
CA TYR A 70 37.50 -32.49 -37.86
C TYR A 70 38.10 -31.14 -38.27
N VAL A 71 37.80 -30.05 -37.55
CA VAL A 71 38.35 -28.73 -37.86
C VAL A 71 39.65 -28.52 -37.08
N ARG A 72 40.73 -28.18 -37.80
CA ARG A 72 42.01 -27.84 -37.19
C ARG A 72 41.89 -26.49 -36.47
N ARG A 73 42.01 -26.53 -35.14
CA ARG A 73 41.88 -25.38 -34.23
C ARG A 73 43.24 -24.98 -33.65
N GLU A 74 43.38 -23.72 -33.26
CA GLU A 74 44.60 -23.22 -32.60
C GLU A 74 44.87 -23.93 -31.27
N ASN A 75 43.81 -24.24 -30.51
CA ASN A 75 43.86 -25.03 -29.29
C ASN A 75 42.85 -26.19 -29.38
N PRO A 76 43.27 -27.47 -29.34
CA PRO A 76 42.36 -28.61 -29.48
C PRO A 76 41.35 -28.73 -28.32
N ASN A 77 41.60 -28.09 -27.18
CA ASN A 77 40.70 -28.14 -26.03
C ASN A 77 39.57 -27.10 -26.08
N TYR A 78 39.65 -26.14 -27.00
CA TYR A 78 38.70 -25.03 -27.09
C TYR A 78 38.20 -24.79 -28.51
N ILE A 79 36.98 -24.30 -28.64
CA ILE A 79 36.42 -23.74 -29.87
C ILE A 79 36.44 -22.23 -29.71
N LYS A 80 37.26 -21.50 -30.49
CA LYS A 80 37.22 -20.03 -30.49
C LYS A 80 36.02 -19.52 -31.29
N ARG A 81 35.36 -18.46 -30.82
CA ARG A 81 34.22 -17.84 -31.53
C ARG A 81 34.57 -17.51 -32.99
N THR A 82 35.72 -16.89 -33.23
CA THR A 82 36.14 -16.48 -34.58
C THR A 82 36.48 -17.66 -35.51
N GLU A 83 36.85 -18.82 -34.97
CA GLU A 83 37.04 -20.06 -35.75
C GLU A 83 35.68 -20.62 -36.16
N LEU A 84 34.73 -20.64 -35.23
CA LEU A 84 33.36 -21.08 -35.49
C LEU A 84 32.63 -20.15 -36.48
N GLU A 85 32.81 -18.82 -36.36
CA GLU A 85 32.28 -17.84 -37.32
C GLU A 85 32.84 -18.05 -38.73
N LYS A 86 34.15 -18.29 -38.87
CA LYS A 86 34.77 -18.57 -40.18
C LYS A 86 34.20 -19.84 -40.81
N PHE A 87 33.95 -20.86 -39.99
CA PHE A 87 33.33 -22.09 -40.44
C PHE A 87 31.88 -21.85 -40.88
N ILE A 88 31.10 -21.16 -40.06
CA ILE A 88 29.71 -20.83 -40.38
C ILE A 88 29.61 -19.99 -41.67
N ASN A 89 30.42 -18.94 -41.80
CA ASN A 89 30.47 -18.11 -43.02
C ASN A 89 30.85 -18.89 -44.28
N ARG A 90 31.65 -19.95 -44.13
CA ARG A 90 32.13 -20.74 -45.28
C ARG A 90 31.16 -21.83 -45.69
N PHE A 91 30.49 -22.46 -44.74
CA PHE A 91 29.68 -23.66 -44.96
C PHE A 91 28.16 -23.41 -44.85
N PHE A 92 27.74 -22.30 -44.25
CA PHE A 92 26.34 -21.90 -44.11
C PHE A 92 26.13 -20.42 -44.53
N PRO A 93 26.54 -20.01 -45.74
CA PRO A 93 26.60 -18.60 -46.13
C PRO A 93 25.25 -17.87 -46.03
N ASP A 94 24.15 -18.57 -46.30
CA ASP A 94 22.81 -17.98 -46.35
C ASP A 94 22.24 -17.64 -44.96
N THR A 95 22.64 -18.36 -43.91
CA THR A 95 22.20 -18.15 -42.52
C THR A 95 23.31 -17.63 -41.61
N ALA A 96 24.53 -17.48 -42.14
CA ALA A 96 25.69 -17.11 -41.36
C ALA A 96 25.54 -15.78 -40.62
N ALA A 97 24.89 -14.80 -41.26
CA ALA A 97 24.66 -13.49 -40.66
C ALA A 97 23.86 -13.59 -39.36
N ASP A 98 22.79 -14.38 -39.32
CA ASP A 98 21.91 -14.50 -38.17
C ASP A 98 22.50 -15.38 -37.07
N ILE A 99 23.14 -16.50 -37.45
CA ILE A 99 23.85 -17.35 -36.49
C ILE A 99 24.97 -16.56 -35.81
N ASN A 100 25.77 -15.80 -36.57
CA ASN A 100 26.89 -15.02 -36.02
C ASN A 100 26.43 -13.92 -35.05
N LYS A 101 25.23 -13.34 -35.23
CA LYS A 101 24.67 -12.38 -34.26
C LYS A 101 24.48 -13.00 -32.87
N ILE A 102 24.05 -14.27 -32.81
CA ILE A 102 23.74 -14.98 -31.56
C ILE A 102 24.99 -15.56 -30.90
N LEU A 103 26.03 -15.90 -31.67
CA LEU A 103 27.26 -16.51 -31.14
C LEU A 103 27.92 -15.67 -30.04
N LYS A 104 28.02 -14.35 -30.22
CA LYS A 104 28.70 -13.50 -29.25
C LYS A 104 27.97 -13.47 -27.88
N PRO A 105 26.65 -13.22 -27.80
CA PRO A 105 25.87 -13.40 -26.57
C PRO A 105 25.99 -14.81 -25.99
N ALA A 106 25.94 -15.85 -26.83
CA ALA A 106 26.03 -17.24 -26.39
C ALA A 106 27.36 -17.56 -25.71
N PHE A 107 28.50 -17.17 -26.31
CA PHE A 107 29.83 -17.38 -25.73
C PHE A 107 30.00 -16.63 -24.41
N LYS A 108 29.50 -15.38 -24.32
CA LYS A 108 29.49 -14.63 -23.06
C LYS A 108 28.67 -15.35 -21.98
N LEU A 109 27.48 -15.82 -22.33
CA LEU A 109 26.66 -16.59 -21.39
C LEU A 109 27.37 -17.88 -20.96
N MET A 110 28.00 -18.62 -21.87
CA MET A 110 28.73 -19.85 -21.54
C MET A 110 29.96 -19.58 -20.67
N SER A 111 30.66 -18.47 -20.87
CA SER A 111 31.74 -18.08 -19.94
C SER A 111 31.23 -17.87 -18.52
N LEU A 112 30.04 -17.29 -18.38
CA LEU A 112 29.42 -17.09 -17.08
C LEU A 112 28.83 -18.37 -16.49
N LEU A 113 28.19 -19.23 -17.28
CA LEU A 113 27.53 -20.46 -16.82
C LEU A 113 28.51 -21.62 -16.66
N LEU A 114 29.25 -21.96 -17.72
CA LEU A 114 30.13 -23.12 -17.81
C LEU A 114 31.60 -22.82 -17.51
N LYS A 115 31.92 -21.55 -17.21
CA LYS A 115 33.24 -21.11 -16.73
C LYS A 115 34.33 -21.17 -17.80
N ASP A 116 33.91 -21.18 -19.07
CA ASP A 116 34.78 -21.11 -20.23
C ASP A 116 35.39 -19.70 -20.38
N PRO A 117 36.58 -19.55 -20.99
CA PRO A 117 37.11 -18.23 -21.32
C PRO A 117 36.15 -17.47 -22.27
N SER A 118 36.01 -16.15 -22.12
CA SER A 118 34.96 -15.31 -22.76
C SER A 118 34.72 -15.45 -24.28
N GLU A 119 35.72 -15.91 -25.03
CA GLU A 119 35.68 -16.09 -26.49
C GLU A 119 35.88 -17.55 -26.92
N ASN A 120 35.75 -18.49 -25.97
CA ASN A 120 36.00 -19.90 -26.16
C ASN A 120 34.85 -20.74 -25.56
N ILE A 121 34.65 -21.93 -26.11
CA ILE A 121 33.87 -23.01 -25.47
C ILE A 121 34.82 -24.19 -25.31
N ALA A 122 34.94 -24.75 -24.10
CA ALA A 122 35.74 -25.97 -23.92
C ALA A 122 35.05 -27.13 -24.63
N VAL A 123 35.81 -27.96 -25.34
CA VAL A 123 35.26 -29.14 -26.03
C VAL A 123 34.56 -30.07 -25.03
N ALA A 124 35.11 -30.20 -23.82
CA ALA A 124 34.50 -30.97 -22.73
C ALA A 124 33.12 -30.42 -22.28
N ASN A 125 32.83 -29.15 -22.56
CA ASN A 125 31.59 -28.48 -22.17
C ASN A 125 30.49 -28.55 -23.24
N ILE A 126 30.77 -29.03 -24.46
CA ILE A 126 29.76 -29.14 -25.54
C ILE A 126 28.50 -29.92 -25.07
N PRO A 127 28.62 -31.08 -24.37
CA PRO A 127 27.44 -31.77 -23.86
C PRO A 127 26.67 -30.98 -22.80
N LEU A 128 27.37 -30.16 -22.00
CA LEU A 128 26.75 -29.32 -20.97
C LEU A 128 25.97 -28.16 -21.60
N VAL A 129 26.50 -27.55 -22.67
CA VAL A 129 25.76 -26.55 -23.48
C VAL A 129 24.47 -27.15 -24.00
N ALA A 130 24.55 -28.33 -24.63
CA ALA A 130 23.38 -29.04 -25.14
C ALA A 130 22.37 -29.34 -24.02
N ASN A 131 22.83 -29.79 -22.85
CA ASN A 131 21.97 -30.04 -21.69
C ASN A 131 21.28 -28.78 -21.15
N ILE A 132 21.95 -27.62 -21.12
CA ILE A 132 21.31 -26.35 -20.76
C ILE A 132 20.16 -26.04 -21.73
N ILE A 133 20.42 -26.15 -23.03
CA ILE A 133 19.40 -25.88 -24.06
C ILE A 133 18.24 -26.88 -23.96
N ARG A 134 18.50 -28.17 -23.68
CA ARG A 134 17.45 -29.18 -23.42
C ARG A 134 16.58 -28.82 -22.24
N VAL A 135 17.19 -28.39 -21.13
CA VAL A 135 16.46 -27.97 -19.93
C VAL A 135 15.56 -26.78 -20.23
N ILE A 136 16.08 -25.77 -20.93
CA ILE A 136 15.29 -24.60 -21.38
C ILE A 136 14.15 -25.04 -22.31
N ASN A 137 14.40 -25.93 -23.26
CA ASN A 137 13.36 -26.39 -24.19
C ASN A 137 12.26 -27.18 -23.48
N GLN A 138 12.63 -28.15 -22.65
CA GLN A 138 11.67 -29.05 -22.02
C GLN A 138 10.88 -28.34 -20.91
N GLN A 139 11.58 -27.76 -19.94
CA GLN A 139 10.96 -27.17 -18.75
C GLN A 139 10.57 -25.70 -18.97
N GLY A 140 11.33 -24.96 -19.78
CA GLY A 140 10.95 -23.60 -20.15
C GLY A 140 9.66 -23.55 -20.98
N ARG A 141 9.43 -24.54 -21.86
CA ARG A 141 8.13 -24.68 -22.56
C ARG A 141 6.99 -24.95 -21.58
N GLU A 142 7.15 -25.89 -20.66
CA GLU A 142 6.13 -26.18 -19.65
C GLU A 142 5.81 -24.94 -18.80
N LEU A 143 6.85 -24.19 -18.41
CA LEU A 143 6.70 -22.94 -17.67
C LEU A 143 6.00 -21.86 -18.51
N SER A 144 6.36 -21.72 -19.79
CA SER A 144 5.75 -20.79 -20.75
C SER A 144 4.25 -21.08 -20.94
N ASP A 145 3.90 -22.34 -21.16
CA ASP A 145 2.51 -22.78 -21.31
C ASP A 145 1.71 -22.48 -20.04
N LEU A 146 2.28 -22.76 -18.87
CA LEU A 146 1.63 -22.47 -17.60
C LEU A 146 1.43 -20.96 -17.37
N LEU A 147 2.40 -20.14 -17.75
CA LEU A 147 2.28 -18.68 -17.63
C LEU A 147 1.23 -18.12 -18.59
N LYS A 148 1.10 -18.68 -19.80
CA LYS A 148 0.01 -18.32 -20.73
C LYS A 148 -1.37 -18.68 -20.15
N VAL A 149 -1.47 -19.74 -19.36
CA VAL A 149 -2.70 -20.07 -18.61
C VAL A 149 -2.95 -19.03 -17.51
N VAL A 150 -1.93 -18.72 -16.70
CA VAL A 150 -2.08 -17.84 -15.53
C VAL A 150 -2.31 -16.37 -15.92
N ILE A 151 -1.69 -15.91 -17.01
CA ILE A 151 -1.62 -14.48 -17.37
C ILE A 151 -2.20 -14.27 -18.75
N GLU A 152 -3.44 -13.78 -18.76
CA GLU A 152 -4.06 -13.18 -19.94
C GLU A 152 -3.40 -11.83 -20.21
N LYS A 153 -2.83 -11.65 -21.41
CA LYS A 153 -2.18 -10.41 -21.85
C LYS A 153 -3.22 -9.31 -22.09
N ALA A 154 -2.75 -8.06 -22.06
CA ALA A 154 -3.56 -6.94 -22.47
C ALA A 154 -3.83 -6.92 -23.98
N PRO A 155 -4.96 -6.33 -24.43
CA PRO A 155 -5.21 -6.08 -25.84
C PRO A 155 -4.05 -5.32 -26.48
N ALA A 156 -3.64 -5.74 -27.67
CA ALA A 156 -2.51 -5.14 -28.37
C ALA A 156 -2.78 -3.70 -28.83
N ASP A 157 -4.04 -3.32 -28.98
CA ASP A 157 -4.48 -1.98 -29.40
C ASP A 157 -4.59 -0.97 -28.25
N GLY A 158 -4.40 -1.42 -27.00
CA GLY A 158 -4.44 -0.55 -25.81
C GLY A 158 -5.81 0.01 -25.45
N ASN A 159 -6.89 -0.36 -26.17
CA ASN A 159 -8.25 0.15 -25.95
C ASN A 159 -9.00 -0.61 -24.86
N GLU A 160 -8.34 -0.87 -23.73
CA GLU A 160 -8.98 -1.54 -22.60
C GLU A 160 -9.65 -0.52 -21.67
N THR A 161 -10.92 -0.75 -21.32
CA THR A 161 -11.59 0.06 -20.30
C THR A 161 -11.10 -0.30 -18.89
N GLU A 162 -11.30 0.60 -17.93
CA GLU A 162 -10.89 0.34 -16.54
C GLU A 162 -11.60 -0.88 -15.93
N GLU A 163 -12.87 -1.09 -16.28
CA GLU A 163 -13.64 -2.27 -15.87
C GLU A 163 -13.09 -3.56 -16.48
N GLU A 164 -12.76 -3.56 -17.77
CA GLU A 164 -12.17 -4.70 -18.45
C GLU A 164 -10.82 -5.08 -17.85
N ARG A 165 -9.99 -4.06 -17.56
CA ARG A 165 -8.70 -4.20 -16.89
C ARG A 165 -8.84 -4.88 -15.53
N LYS A 166 -9.79 -4.41 -14.71
CA LYS A 166 -10.08 -4.98 -13.38
C LYS A 166 -10.54 -6.44 -13.48
N GLU A 167 -11.47 -6.74 -14.38
CA GLU A 167 -11.96 -8.11 -14.56
C GLU A 167 -10.89 -9.07 -15.08
N ARG A 168 -10.01 -8.62 -15.99
CA ARG A 168 -8.85 -9.42 -16.42
C ARG A 168 -7.90 -9.71 -15.26
N LEU A 169 -7.55 -8.71 -14.46
CA LEU A 169 -6.68 -8.91 -13.29
C LEU A 169 -7.28 -9.90 -12.29
N LYS A 170 -8.60 -9.84 -12.07
CA LYS A 170 -9.33 -10.79 -11.23
C LYS A 170 -9.28 -12.22 -11.78
N ARG A 171 -9.48 -12.40 -13.09
CA ARG A 171 -9.32 -13.72 -13.75
C ARG A 171 -7.88 -14.25 -13.62
N ASN A 172 -6.88 -13.40 -13.87
CA ASN A 172 -5.46 -13.77 -13.74
C ASN A 172 -5.12 -14.19 -12.31
N SER A 173 -5.61 -13.45 -11.31
CA SER A 173 -5.45 -13.83 -9.90
C SER A 173 -6.02 -15.22 -9.63
N LYS A 174 -7.27 -15.47 -10.03
CA LYS A 174 -7.92 -16.77 -9.82
C LYS A 174 -7.09 -17.91 -10.43
N ARG A 175 -6.68 -17.77 -11.70
CA ARG A 175 -5.86 -18.77 -12.39
C ARG A 175 -4.50 -18.94 -11.72
N TYR A 176 -3.88 -17.87 -11.22
CA TYR A 176 -2.64 -17.95 -10.46
C TYR A 176 -2.81 -18.83 -9.22
N TRP A 177 -3.80 -18.56 -8.38
CA TRP A 177 -3.99 -19.30 -7.14
C TRP A 177 -4.29 -20.79 -7.39
N GLU A 178 -5.04 -21.11 -8.44
CA GLU A 178 -5.31 -22.49 -8.88
C GLU A 178 -4.05 -23.22 -9.36
N ASN A 179 -3.12 -22.51 -10.00
CA ASN A 179 -1.92 -23.08 -10.63
C ASN A 179 -0.63 -22.84 -9.83
N LYS A 180 -0.68 -22.15 -8.69
CA LYS A 180 0.50 -21.71 -7.91
C LYS A 180 1.44 -22.86 -7.61
N SER A 181 0.93 -23.98 -7.10
CA SER A 181 1.76 -25.14 -6.75
C SER A 181 2.42 -25.79 -7.97
N GLN A 182 1.77 -25.77 -9.14
CA GLN A 182 2.39 -26.23 -10.37
C GLN A 182 3.48 -25.27 -10.82
N LEU A 183 3.21 -23.96 -10.80
CA LEU A 183 4.17 -22.93 -11.18
C LEU A 183 5.45 -23.00 -10.34
N VAL A 184 5.32 -23.09 -9.02
CA VAL A 184 6.46 -23.21 -8.12
C VAL A 184 7.23 -24.51 -8.34
N ARG A 185 6.54 -25.63 -8.59
CA ARG A 185 7.20 -26.92 -8.86
C ARG A 185 7.96 -26.94 -10.19
N THR A 186 7.33 -26.48 -11.27
CA THR A 186 7.97 -26.42 -12.60
C THR A 186 9.18 -25.49 -12.58
N THR A 187 9.06 -24.31 -11.96
CA THR A 187 10.17 -23.37 -11.78
C THR A 187 11.31 -23.98 -10.95
N ASN A 188 11.01 -24.61 -9.81
CA ASN A 188 12.02 -25.30 -9.00
C ASN A 188 12.71 -26.44 -9.76
N SER A 189 11.94 -27.22 -10.52
CA SER A 189 12.48 -28.33 -11.31
C SER A 189 13.43 -27.84 -12.40
N MET A 190 13.08 -26.73 -13.06
CA MET A 190 13.94 -26.08 -14.06
C MET A 190 15.25 -25.59 -13.45
N ILE A 191 15.15 -24.81 -12.37
CA ILE A 191 16.31 -24.25 -11.67
C ILE A 191 17.22 -25.36 -11.13
N GLY A 192 16.65 -26.40 -10.52
CA GLY A 192 17.43 -27.52 -9.99
C GLY A 192 18.32 -28.16 -11.06
N ARG A 193 17.74 -28.46 -12.24
CA ARG A 193 18.52 -29.03 -13.35
C ARG A 193 19.57 -28.08 -13.90
N LEU A 194 19.28 -26.79 -14.01
CA LEU A 194 20.27 -25.79 -14.43
C LEU A 194 21.44 -25.72 -13.43
N VAL A 195 21.14 -25.69 -12.13
CA VAL A 195 22.15 -25.65 -11.06
C VAL A 195 23.00 -26.92 -11.06
N ASP A 196 22.40 -28.10 -11.26
CA ASP A 196 23.13 -29.37 -11.37
C ASP A 196 24.15 -29.34 -12.52
N ILE A 197 23.81 -28.72 -13.66
CA ILE A 197 24.73 -28.58 -14.79
C ILE A 197 25.84 -27.55 -14.50
N ILE A 198 25.47 -26.38 -13.99
CA ILE A 198 26.36 -25.21 -13.80
C ILE A 198 27.35 -25.42 -12.63
N SER A 199 26.98 -26.22 -11.63
CA SER A 199 27.79 -26.47 -10.44
C SER A 199 28.95 -27.44 -10.66
N THR A 200 29.11 -27.99 -11.87
CA THR A 200 30.16 -28.94 -12.24
C THR A 200 31.58 -28.38 -12.07
N TYR A 201 31.76 -27.05 -12.15
CA TYR A 201 33.07 -26.40 -12.08
C TYR A 201 33.17 -25.35 -10.96
N PRO A 202 34.35 -25.18 -10.33
CA PRO A 202 34.59 -24.10 -9.39
C PRO A 202 34.43 -22.74 -10.08
N SER A 203 33.93 -21.74 -9.35
CA SER A 203 33.71 -20.39 -9.90
C SER A 203 35.02 -19.75 -10.38
N ASN A 204 34.94 -18.99 -11.47
CA ASN A 204 36.04 -18.18 -12.01
C ASN A 204 35.80 -16.68 -11.78
N ASN A 205 36.68 -15.83 -12.31
CA ASN A 205 36.60 -14.36 -12.18
C ASN A 205 35.74 -13.70 -13.27
N ASP A 206 35.04 -14.47 -14.10
CA ASP A 206 34.27 -13.92 -15.21
C ASP A 206 33.06 -13.14 -14.71
N SER A 207 32.72 -12.12 -15.50
CA SER A 207 31.65 -11.20 -15.19
C SER A 207 30.94 -10.75 -16.46
N LEU A 208 29.64 -10.55 -16.33
CA LEU A 208 28.76 -10.09 -17.40
C LEU A 208 28.21 -8.70 -17.03
N ASP A 209 28.42 -7.72 -17.90
CA ASP A 209 27.66 -6.47 -17.87
C ASP A 209 26.23 -6.77 -18.37
N VAL A 210 25.28 -6.77 -17.44
CA VAL A 210 23.90 -7.20 -17.70
C VAL A 210 23.22 -6.26 -18.71
N PRO A 211 23.24 -4.92 -18.57
CA PRO A 211 22.72 -4.02 -19.58
C PRO A 211 23.27 -4.23 -21.00
N ALA A 212 24.59 -4.33 -21.14
CA ALA A 212 25.24 -4.50 -22.43
C ALA A 212 24.90 -5.86 -23.03
N PHE A 213 24.84 -6.92 -22.20
CA PHE A 213 24.41 -8.24 -22.64
C PHE A 213 22.95 -8.24 -23.13
N LEU A 214 22.04 -7.58 -22.42
CA LEU A 214 20.63 -7.50 -22.81
C LEU A 214 20.46 -6.73 -24.13
N LEU A 215 21.20 -5.63 -24.34
CA LEU A 215 21.17 -4.92 -25.62
C LEU A 215 21.74 -5.77 -26.77
N GLU A 216 22.85 -6.47 -26.53
CA GLU A 216 23.41 -7.40 -27.52
C GLU A 216 22.40 -8.52 -27.85
N LEU A 217 21.69 -9.03 -26.84
CA LEU A 217 20.66 -10.05 -27.01
C LEU A 217 19.43 -9.53 -27.76
N GLN A 218 18.97 -8.31 -27.45
CA GLN A 218 17.86 -7.64 -28.14
C GLN A 218 18.15 -7.50 -29.64
N VAL A 219 19.35 -7.01 -29.98
CA VAL A 219 19.79 -6.87 -31.38
C VAL A 219 19.99 -8.23 -32.05
N ALA A 220 20.53 -9.21 -31.33
CA ALA A 220 20.79 -10.53 -31.90
C ALA A 220 19.50 -11.30 -32.23
N LEU A 221 18.41 -11.01 -31.51
CA LEU A 221 17.12 -11.70 -31.63
C LEU A 221 16.05 -10.86 -32.35
N ASP A 222 16.39 -9.66 -32.83
CA ASP A 222 15.47 -8.72 -33.48
C ASP A 222 14.21 -8.42 -32.62
N LEU A 223 14.40 -8.25 -31.31
CA LEU A 223 13.30 -8.01 -30.36
C LEU A 223 12.90 -6.54 -30.33
N SER A 224 11.60 -6.26 -30.45
CA SER A 224 11.06 -4.91 -30.28
C SER A 224 11.16 -4.44 -28.82
N ASP A 225 11.10 -3.12 -28.59
CA ASP A 225 11.09 -2.54 -27.24
C ASP A 225 9.80 -2.91 -26.46
N ASP A 226 8.70 -3.21 -27.16
CA ASP A 226 7.45 -3.66 -26.55
C ASP A 226 7.58 -5.10 -26.02
N ASP A 227 8.38 -5.92 -26.68
CA ASP A 227 8.67 -7.30 -26.29
C ASP A 227 9.78 -7.37 -25.24
N PHE A 228 10.76 -6.47 -25.32
CA PHE A 228 12.00 -6.53 -24.55
C PHE A 228 12.53 -5.14 -24.14
N ASP A 229 11.86 -4.53 -23.16
CA ASP A 229 12.22 -3.21 -22.65
C ASP A 229 13.46 -3.25 -21.72
N VAL A 230 14.64 -3.07 -22.32
CA VAL A 230 15.93 -3.05 -21.60
C VAL A 230 16.00 -1.91 -20.58
N GLN A 231 15.34 -0.78 -20.82
CA GLN A 231 15.35 0.34 -19.88
C GLN A 231 14.54 0.04 -18.62
N THR A 232 13.41 -0.63 -18.79
CA THR A 232 12.66 -1.18 -17.66
C THR A 232 13.52 -2.17 -16.88
N ILE A 233 14.17 -3.14 -17.55
CA ILE A 233 15.02 -4.13 -16.87
C ILE A 233 16.14 -3.46 -16.07
N LYS A 234 16.82 -2.47 -16.66
CA LYS A 234 17.85 -1.65 -15.99
C LYS A 234 17.34 -1.03 -14.69
N SER A 235 16.12 -0.50 -14.69
CA SER A 235 15.50 0.11 -13.51
C SER A 235 15.35 -0.87 -12.34
N PHE A 236 15.21 -2.17 -12.62
CA PHE A 236 15.07 -3.22 -11.59
C PHE A 236 16.40 -3.89 -11.19
N LEU A 237 17.54 -3.57 -11.83
CA LEU A 237 18.83 -4.21 -11.52
C LEU A 237 19.34 -3.95 -10.10
N PHE A 238 18.83 -2.93 -9.40
CA PHE A 238 19.07 -2.76 -7.97
C PHE A 238 18.64 -4.01 -7.16
N ALA A 239 17.63 -4.75 -7.62
CA ALA A 239 17.17 -5.98 -6.98
C ALA A 239 18.27 -7.05 -7.01
N LYS A 240 19.05 -7.14 -8.10
CA LYS A 240 20.22 -8.03 -8.16
C LYS A 240 21.18 -7.72 -7.01
N LYS A 241 21.52 -6.44 -6.83
CA LYS A 241 22.38 -6.00 -5.73
C LYS A 241 21.75 -6.32 -4.38
N LEU A 242 20.48 -5.97 -4.17
CA LEU A 242 19.76 -6.25 -2.93
C LEU A 242 19.74 -7.74 -2.56
N LEU A 243 19.67 -8.63 -3.55
CA LEU A 243 19.53 -10.07 -3.36
C LEU A 243 20.87 -10.83 -3.30
N LEU A 244 21.89 -10.36 -4.00
CA LEU A 244 23.17 -11.09 -4.16
C LEU A 244 24.40 -10.33 -3.64
N GLY A 245 24.28 -9.01 -3.44
CA GLY A 245 25.42 -8.14 -3.20
C GLY A 245 26.12 -7.71 -4.49
N GLY A 246 27.29 -7.09 -4.30
CA GLY A 246 28.17 -6.68 -5.39
C GLY A 246 27.62 -5.49 -6.19
N ASP A 247 28.01 -5.41 -7.45
CA ASP A 247 27.58 -4.36 -8.36
C ASP A 247 26.19 -4.66 -8.95
N ALA A 248 25.34 -3.65 -9.13
CA ALA A 248 23.97 -3.84 -9.61
C ALA A 248 23.92 -4.26 -11.10
N TYR A 249 24.86 -3.79 -11.91
CA TYR A 249 24.91 -3.99 -13.36
C TYR A 249 25.81 -5.15 -13.77
N ILE A 250 26.74 -5.56 -12.91
CA ILE A 250 27.67 -6.67 -13.19
C ILE A 250 27.22 -7.95 -12.48
N LEU A 251 26.96 -9.00 -13.25
CA LEU A 251 26.72 -10.34 -12.74
C LEU A 251 28.01 -11.17 -12.81
N LYS A 252 28.53 -11.58 -11.65
CA LYS A 252 29.73 -12.42 -11.57
C LYS A 252 29.38 -13.89 -11.61
N SER A 253 30.32 -14.69 -12.12
CA SER A 253 30.21 -16.15 -12.18
C SER A 253 29.84 -16.82 -10.84
N LYS A 254 30.37 -16.31 -9.73
CA LYS A 254 30.05 -16.76 -8.36
C LYS A 254 28.64 -16.40 -7.86
N GLU A 255 27.97 -15.46 -8.51
CA GLU A 255 26.65 -14.96 -8.15
C GLU A 255 25.51 -15.72 -8.87
N VAL A 256 25.83 -16.46 -9.94
CA VAL A 256 24.86 -17.23 -10.74
C VAL A 256 24.13 -18.28 -9.92
N ASN A 257 24.85 -19.16 -9.22
CA ASN A 257 24.23 -20.23 -8.42
C ASN A 257 23.33 -19.65 -7.30
N PRO A 258 23.78 -18.66 -6.51
CA PRO A 258 22.91 -17.97 -5.56
C PRO A 258 21.66 -17.33 -6.20
N LEU A 259 21.79 -16.73 -7.39
CA LEU A 259 20.66 -16.15 -8.11
C LEU A 259 19.63 -17.19 -8.52
N LEU A 260 20.07 -18.26 -9.18
CA LEU A 260 19.21 -19.36 -9.62
C LEU A 260 18.48 -19.97 -8.42
N ASN A 261 19.17 -20.22 -7.30
CA ASN A 261 18.57 -20.77 -6.09
C ASN A 261 17.53 -19.84 -5.43
N LYS A 262 17.63 -18.52 -5.61
CA LYS A 262 16.64 -17.56 -5.09
C LYS A 262 15.45 -17.33 -6.02
N LEU A 263 15.61 -17.65 -7.30
CA LEU A 263 14.68 -17.28 -8.37
C LEU A 263 13.27 -17.82 -8.17
N THR A 264 13.09 -19.07 -7.72
CA THR A 264 11.75 -19.59 -7.42
C THR A 264 11.06 -18.78 -6.33
N GLY A 265 11.79 -18.47 -5.25
CA GLY A 265 11.26 -17.66 -4.15
C GLY A 265 10.90 -16.24 -4.58
N LEU A 266 11.69 -15.66 -5.50
CA LEU A 266 11.40 -14.34 -6.08
C LEU A 266 10.13 -14.35 -6.92
N VAL A 267 9.99 -15.33 -7.81
CA VAL A 267 8.78 -15.49 -8.63
C VAL A 267 7.56 -15.71 -7.74
N GLU A 268 7.68 -16.57 -6.72
CA GLU A 268 6.58 -16.82 -5.79
C GLU A 268 6.17 -15.55 -5.03
N VAL A 269 7.13 -14.84 -4.42
CA VAL A 269 6.86 -13.62 -3.64
C VAL A 269 6.31 -12.50 -4.50
N ALA A 270 6.83 -12.32 -5.71
CA ALA A 270 6.35 -11.29 -6.64
C ALA A 270 4.89 -11.57 -7.04
N MET A 271 4.56 -12.83 -7.38
CA MET A 271 3.21 -13.23 -7.78
C MET A 271 2.23 -13.21 -6.61
N ASP A 272 2.66 -13.69 -5.43
CA ASP A 272 1.88 -13.63 -4.19
C ASP A 272 1.51 -12.19 -3.84
N ALA A 273 2.47 -11.26 -3.96
CA ALA A 273 2.24 -9.84 -3.72
C ALA A 273 1.31 -9.21 -4.76
N MET A 274 1.49 -9.56 -6.04
CA MET A 274 0.68 -9.04 -7.13
C MET A 274 -0.80 -9.44 -7.02
N PHE A 275 -1.08 -10.67 -6.58
CA PHE A 275 -2.44 -11.22 -6.55
C PHE A 275 -3.02 -11.34 -5.13
N ILE A 276 -2.46 -10.63 -4.16
CA ILE A 276 -2.87 -10.71 -2.74
C ILE A 276 -4.31 -10.22 -2.50
N SER A 277 -4.76 -9.19 -3.24
CA SER A 277 -6.10 -8.58 -3.06
C SER A 277 -7.22 -9.57 -3.35
N GLU A 278 -7.01 -10.42 -4.35
CA GLU A 278 -7.96 -11.39 -4.89
C GLU A 278 -7.64 -12.83 -4.42
N ARG A 279 -6.86 -12.98 -3.35
CA ARG A 279 -6.51 -14.29 -2.80
C ARG A 279 -7.76 -15.03 -2.29
N PRO A 280 -7.95 -16.31 -2.66
CA PRO A 280 -8.94 -17.17 -2.01
C PRO A 280 -8.68 -17.26 -0.51
N THR A 281 -9.72 -17.05 0.28
CA THR A 281 -9.68 -17.16 1.74
C THR A 281 -10.28 -18.48 2.16
N GLU A 282 -9.77 -19.05 3.25
CA GLU A 282 -10.40 -20.23 3.84
C GLU A 282 -11.85 -19.93 4.22
N PRO A 283 -12.81 -20.85 3.98
CA PRO A 283 -14.18 -20.68 4.43
C PRO A 283 -14.23 -20.48 5.94
N GLY A 284 -14.96 -19.47 6.41
CA GLY A 284 -15.09 -19.17 7.82
C GLY A 284 -15.88 -17.92 8.08
N ASP A 285 -15.97 -17.53 9.35
CA ASP A 285 -16.46 -16.20 9.69
C ASP A 285 -15.48 -15.12 9.21
N GLU A 286 -15.97 -13.89 9.22
CA GLU A 286 -15.23 -12.71 8.81
C GLU A 286 -13.89 -12.56 9.55
N ILE A 287 -13.86 -12.87 10.86
CA ILE A 287 -12.64 -12.75 11.68
C ILE A 287 -11.62 -13.81 11.27
N SER A 288 -12.04 -15.04 11.02
CA SER A 288 -11.15 -16.13 10.56
C SER A 288 -10.57 -15.81 9.19
N THR A 289 -11.35 -15.18 8.32
CA THR A 289 -10.86 -14.66 7.03
C THR A 289 -9.75 -13.61 7.22
N ASP A 290 -9.93 -12.66 8.14
CA ASP A 290 -8.89 -11.66 8.43
C ASP A 290 -7.63 -12.26 9.08
N ILE A 291 -7.79 -13.30 9.93
CA ILE A 291 -6.66 -14.06 10.50
C ILE A 291 -5.86 -14.71 9.37
N ASP A 292 -6.52 -15.37 8.42
CA ASP A 292 -5.85 -16.01 7.26
C ASP A 292 -5.08 -14.98 6.42
N LYS A 293 -5.74 -13.88 6.03
CA LYS A 293 -5.12 -12.80 5.24
C LYS A 293 -3.90 -12.19 5.94
N SER A 294 -4.02 -11.85 7.22
CA SER A 294 -2.92 -11.25 8.00
C SER A 294 -1.77 -12.23 8.25
N ARG A 295 -2.06 -13.53 8.46
CA ARG A 295 -1.05 -14.59 8.54
C ARG A 295 -0.27 -14.69 7.24
N PHE A 296 -0.98 -14.67 6.12
CA PHE A 296 -0.37 -14.74 4.81
C PHE A 296 0.56 -13.56 4.55
N LEU A 297 0.08 -12.33 4.77
CA LEU A 297 0.87 -11.12 4.56
C LEU A 297 2.16 -11.17 5.40
N MET A 298 2.07 -11.54 6.67
CA MET A 298 3.24 -11.70 7.53
C MET A 298 4.20 -12.78 6.98
N SER A 299 3.68 -13.90 6.48
CA SER A 299 4.51 -14.96 5.87
C SER A 299 5.22 -14.48 4.61
N LEU A 300 4.54 -13.69 3.77
CA LEU A 300 5.07 -13.11 2.54
C LEU A 300 6.22 -12.14 2.86
N VAL A 301 6.03 -11.27 3.84
CA VAL A 301 7.06 -10.32 4.29
C VAL A 301 8.27 -11.04 4.88
N LYS A 302 8.06 -12.12 5.66
CA LYS A 302 9.14 -12.96 6.19
C LYS A 302 9.94 -13.61 5.05
N ARG A 303 9.27 -14.18 4.05
CA ARG A 303 9.93 -14.75 2.85
C ARG A 303 10.72 -13.68 2.09
N ALA A 304 10.11 -12.52 1.81
CA ALA A 304 10.76 -11.41 1.13
C ALA A 304 12.03 -10.95 1.86
N ARG A 305 11.98 -10.80 3.18
CA ARG A 305 13.13 -10.40 3.99
C ARG A 305 14.25 -11.44 4.00
N GLN A 306 13.91 -12.73 4.02
CA GLN A 306 14.90 -13.81 3.97
C GLN A 306 15.68 -13.87 2.65
N MET A 307 15.13 -13.27 1.58
CA MET A 307 15.83 -13.19 0.29
C MET A 307 16.86 -12.06 0.22
N ILE A 308 16.77 -11.04 1.08
CA ILE A 308 17.71 -9.92 1.10
C ILE A 308 19.12 -10.42 1.46
N PHE A 309 20.12 -9.96 0.71
CA PHE A 309 21.52 -10.26 0.97
C PHE A 309 21.96 -9.67 2.32
N VAL A 310 22.66 -10.48 3.13
CA VAL A 310 23.26 -10.01 4.38
C VAL A 310 24.58 -9.35 4.04
N ALA A 311 24.53 -8.06 3.71
CA ALA A 311 25.70 -7.29 3.33
C ALA A 311 26.68 -7.09 4.51
N PRO A 312 28.00 -7.20 4.29
CA PRO A 312 28.99 -6.87 5.31
C PRO A 312 28.91 -5.39 5.74
N ASP A 313 28.69 -4.49 4.77
CA ASP A 313 28.44 -3.08 5.02
C ASP A 313 26.95 -2.76 4.81
N GLN A 314 26.26 -2.48 5.92
CA GLN A 314 24.84 -2.14 5.90
C GLN A 314 24.56 -0.75 5.32
N ASN A 315 25.58 0.12 5.22
CA ASN A 315 25.47 1.47 4.66
C ASN A 315 25.79 1.52 3.16
N GLU A 316 26.10 0.38 2.54
CA GLU A 316 26.32 0.33 1.11
C GLU A 316 25.04 0.69 0.35
N VAL A 317 25.15 1.63 -0.61
CA VAL A 317 24.04 2.10 -1.43
C VAL A 317 23.61 1.02 -2.42
N VAL A 318 22.33 0.69 -2.40
CA VAL A 318 21.68 -0.31 -3.26
C VAL A 318 20.90 0.34 -4.39
N LEU A 319 20.18 1.42 -4.09
CA LEU A 319 19.25 2.08 -5.02
C LEU A 319 19.25 3.60 -4.79
N ASP A 320 19.29 4.38 -5.87
CA ASP A 320 19.08 5.82 -5.82
C ASP A 320 17.59 6.16 -5.97
N PHE A 321 17.19 7.31 -5.45
CA PHE A 321 15.78 7.73 -5.42
C PHE A 321 15.17 7.86 -6.83
N ASP A 322 15.91 8.39 -7.81
CA ASP A 322 15.41 8.55 -9.18
C ASP A 322 15.09 7.18 -9.81
N ASN A 323 15.92 6.17 -9.53
CA ASN A 323 15.67 4.79 -9.96
C ASN A 323 14.46 4.18 -9.23
N LEU A 324 14.28 4.47 -7.94
CA LEU A 324 13.06 4.07 -7.22
C LEU A 324 11.82 4.68 -7.87
N LEU A 325 11.86 5.96 -8.22
CA LEU A 325 10.75 6.64 -8.87
C LEU A 325 10.39 6.01 -10.22
N ASN A 326 11.41 5.66 -11.02
CA ASN A 326 11.21 4.94 -12.29
C ASN A 326 10.54 3.58 -12.07
N VAL A 327 10.99 2.82 -11.06
CA VAL A 327 10.38 1.54 -10.69
C VAL A 327 8.91 1.73 -10.28
N LEU A 328 8.63 2.72 -9.44
CA LEU A 328 7.28 3.01 -8.97
C LEU A 328 6.34 3.38 -10.14
N LYS A 329 6.79 4.21 -11.09
CA LYS A 329 6.03 4.54 -12.31
C LYS A 329 5.71 3.32 -13.18
N ILE A 330 6.56 2.28 -13.17
CA ILE A 330 6.34 1.04 -13.93
C ILE A 330 5.39 0.07 -13.19
N VAL A 331 5.42 0.08 -11.86
CA VAL A 331 4.63 -0.80 -11.00
C VAL A 331 3.20 -0.27 -10.83
N MET A 332 3.09 1.03 -10.61
CA MET A 332 1.86 1.77 -10.26
C MET A 332 1.76 2.98 -11.19
N ASP A 333 1.24 2.74 -12.40
CA ASP A 333 1.11 3.74 -13.46
C ASP A 333 -0.07 4.70 -13.25
N ASP A 334 -0.97 4.34 -12.34
CA ASP A 334 -2.14 5.11 -11.93
C ASP A 334 -1.82 6.25 -10.95
N VAL A 335 -0.60 6.27 -10.38
CA VAL A 335 -0.18 7.27 -9.40
C VAL A 335 0.70 8.36 -10.01
N SER A 336 0.39 9.62 -9.71
CA SER A 336 1.23 10.77 -10.10
C SER A 336 2.50 10.89 -9.24
N TRP A 337 3.49 10.03 -9.51
CA TRP A 337 4.74 9.98 -8.76
C TRP A 337 5.55 11.28 -8.75
N ASP A 338 5.39 12.13 -9.78
CA ASP A 338 6.04 13.43 -9.83
C ASP A 338 5.50 14.38 -8.75
N ARG A 339 4.19 14.32 -8.44
CA ARG A 339 3.58 15.10 -7.35
C ARG A 339 4.02 14.58 -5.98
N THR A 340 4.16 13.26 -5.82
CA THR A 340 4.46 12.63 -4.52
C THR A 340 5.96 12.60 -4.16
N THR A 341 6.83 12.97 -5.09
CA THR A 341 8.30 12.89 -4.94
C THR A 341 8.82 13.54 -3.66
N ALA A 342 8.43 14.79 -3.37
CA ALA A 342 8.89 15.50 -2.17
C ALA A 342 8.45 14.77 -0.89
N SER A 343 7.24 14.23 -0.87
CA SER A 343 6.69 13.50 0.26
C SER A 343 7.41 12.19 0.51
N LEU A 344 7.81 11.46 -0.54
CA LEU A 344 8.63 10.25 -0.41
C LEU A 344 10.04 10.56 0.12
N ILE A 345 10.65 11.66 -0.32
CA ILE A 345 11.96 12.12 0.19
C ILE A 345 11.86 12.46 1.68
N ASN A 346 10.80 13.17 2.09
CA ASN A 346 10.57 13.51 3.49
C ASN A 346 10.31 12.26 4.34
N PHE A 347 9.52 11.30 3.83
CA PHE A 347 9.31 10.01 4.47
C PHE A 347 10.63 9.25 4.67
N LYS A 348 11.47 9.17 3.63
CA LYS A 348 12.80 8.56 3.72
C LYS A 348 13.64 9.25 4.79
N LYS A 349 13.75 10.57 4.76
CA LYS A 349 14.56 11.35 5.70
C LYS A 349 14.11 11.22 7.15
N LYS A 350 12.80 11.22 7.40
CA LYS A 350 12.22 11.37 8.74
C LYS A 350 11.82 10.06 9.40
N ILE A 351 11.35 9.10 8.62
CA ILE A 351 10.79 7.84 9.13
C ILE A 351 11.77 6.68 8.98
N ILE A 352 12.46 6.59 7.83
CA ILE A 352 13.46 5.55 7.59
C ILE A 352 14.84 6.00 8.11
N GLY A 353 15.21 7.26 7.89
CA GLY A 353 16.51 7.85 8.23
C GLY A 353 17.51 7.84 7.07
N GLY A 354 18.75 8.24 7.34
CA GLY A 354 19.85 8.23 6.36
C GLY A 354 19.77 9.34 5.30
N ASP A 355 20.48 9.14 4.18
CA ASP A 355 20.45 10.05 3.03
C ASP A 355 19.05 10.01 2.37
N PRO A 356 18.40 11.15 2.10
CA PRO A 356 17.07 11.19 1.50
C PRO A 356 17.00 10.66 0.07
N LYS A 357 18.12 10.67 -0.66
CA LYS A 357 18.20 10.30 -2.08
C LYS A 357 18.81 8.93 -2.34
N LYS A 358 19.27 8.23 -1.30
CA LYS A 358 19.95 6.94 -1.41
C LYS A 358 19.34 5.92 -0.46
N TYR A 359 19.19 4.70 -0.96
CA TYR A 359 18.69 3.56 -0.21
C TYR A 359 19.82 2.56 -0.03
N THR A 360 20.17 2.32 1.22
CA THR A 360 21.18 1.36 1.68
C THR A 360 20.53 0.03 2.10
N TYR A 361 21.33 -1.01 2.36
CA TYR A 361 20.79 -2.25 2.93
C TYR A 361 20.08 -2.03 4.27
N ASN A 362 20.60 -1.13 5.12
CA ASN A 362 19.95 -0.77 6.37
C ASN A 362 18.57 -0.14 6.14
N ASP A 363 18.41 0.66 5.08
CA ASP A 363 17.12 1.25 4.72
C ASP A 363 16.11 0.17 4.29
N PHE A 364 16.51 -0.77 3.43
CA PHE A 364 15.65 -1.90 3.04
C PHE A 364 15.30 -2.79 4.24
N ASN A 365 16.23 -3.02 5.16
CA ASN A 365 15.97 -3.72 6.42
C ASN A 365 14.97 -2.96 7.31
N THR A 366 15.04 -1.63 7.34
CA THR A 366 14.12 -0.77 8.09
C THR A 366 12.73 -0.79 7.46
N ILE A 367 12.61 -0.63 6.14
CA ILE A 367 11.34 -0.70 5.40
C ILE A 367 10.68 -2.06 5.60
N THR A 368 11.42 -3.16 5.37
CA THR A 368 10.87 -4.51 5.56
C THR A 368 10.51 -4.77 7.02
N ASN A 369 11.21 -4.16 7.99
CA ASN A 369 10.84 -4.24 9.39
C ASN A 369 9.55 -3.47 9.72
N ILE A 370 9.34 -2.28 9.14
CA ILE A 370 8.10 -1.50 9.26
C ILE A 370 6.92 -2.33 8.72
N ILE A 371 7.05 -2.91 7.52
CA ILE A 371 6.00 -3.73 6.91
C ILE A 371 5.74 -5.00 7.76
N ARG A 372 6.81 -5.63 8.28
CA ARG A 372 6.70 -6.78 9.20
C ARG A 372 5.90 -6.38 10.44
N GLU A 373 6.30 -5.32 11.13
CA GLU A 373 5.63 -4.85 12.36
C GLU A 373 4.13 -4.63 12.15
N ALA A 374 3.74 -3.97 11.05
CA ALA A 374 2.34 -3.76 10.70
C ALA A 374 1.60 -5.08 10.47
N SER A 375 2.18 -6.02 9.70
CA SER A 375 1.58 -7.33 9.47
C SER A 375 1.42 -8.16 10.76
N GLU A 376 2.38 -8.07 11.68
CA GLU A 376 2.34 -8.74 12.98
C GLU A 376 1.25 -8.16 13.88
N ILE A 377 1.12 -6.83 13.95
CA ILE A 377 0.04 -6.15 14.68
C ILE A 377 -1.29 -6.63 14.13
N SER A 378 -1.45 -6.67 12.81
CA SER A 378 -2.69 -7.12 12.19
C SER A 378 -3.05 -8.56 12.56
N PHE A 379 -2.09 -9.48 12.46
CA PHE A 379 -2.33 -10.87 12.78
C PHE A 379 -2.60 -11.07 14.28
N PHE A 380 -1.80 -10.45 15.14
CA PHE A 380 -1.96 -10.51 16.58
C PHE A 380 -3.33 -10.00 17.01
N ASN A 381 -3.77 -8.84 16.52
CA ASN A 381 -5.06 -8.26 16.86
C ASN A 381 -6.22 -9.15 16.45
N ASN A 382 -6.21 -9.70 15.23
CA ASN A 382 -7.30 -10.56 14.74
C ASN A 382 -7.41 -11.85 15.57
N VAL A 383 -6.29 -12.50 15.89
CA VAL A 383 -6.26 -13.69 16.75
C VAL A 383 -6.76 -13.36 18.16
N THR A 384 -6.23 -12.28 18.75
CA THR A 384 -6.57 -11.85 20.12
C THR A 384 -8.04 -11.46 20.22
N TYR A 385 -8.55 -10.72 19.24
CA TYR A 385 -9.94 -10.30 19.17
C TYR A 385 -10.86 -11.53 19.07
N ARG A 386 -10.52 -12.52 18.23
CA ARG A 386 -11.30 -13.76 18.13
C ARG A 386 -11.37 -14.50 19.47
N HIS A 387 -10.24 -14.61 20.17
CA HIS A 387 -10.18 -15.26 21.47
C HIS A 387 -11.07 -14.55 22.51
N PHE A 388 -11.07 -13.22 22.51
CA PHE A 388 -11.89 -12.41 23.42
C PHE A 388 -13.22 -11.96 22.82
N ALA A 389 -13.74 -12.61 21.77
CA ALA A 389 -14.93 -12.14 21.05
C ALA A 389 -16.10 -11.84 22.01
N HIS A 390 -16.36 -12.73 22.97
CA HIS A 390 -17.40 -12.56 23.99
C HIS A 390 -17.31 -11.27 24.82
N VAL A 391 -16.10 -10.79 25.12
CA VAL A 391 -15.87 -9.51 25.81
C VAL A 391 -15.84 -8.37 24.81
N MET A 392 -15.18 -8.55 23.67
CA MET A 392 -14.98 -7.50 22.67
C MET A 392 -16.29 -7.06 22.01
N THR A 393 -17.23 -7.97 21.80
CA THR A 393 -18.56 -7.65 21.23
C THR A 393 -19.56 -7.13 22.27
N SER A 394 -19.18 -7.10 23.55
CA SER A 394 -20.02 -6.53 24.61
C SER A 394 -20.09 -5.01 24.53
N ASP A 395 -21.26 -4.45 24.83
CA ASP A 395 -21.48 -3.00 24.91
C ASP A 395 -20.81 -2.35 26.13
N ALA A 396 -20.36 -3.16 27.09
CA ALA A 396 -19.78 -2.72 28.34
C ALA A 396 -18.32 -2.24 28.18
N PRO A 397 -17.86 -1.34 29.07
CA PRO A 397 -16.44 -1.06 29.24
C PRO A 397 -15.66 -2.33 29.62
N ILE A 398 -14.41 -2.42 29.19
CA ILE A 398 -13.53 -3.54 29.53
C ILE A 398 -12.67 -3.11 30.73
N GLU A 399 -12.92 -3.70 31.90
CA GLU A 399 -12.16 -3.36 33.11
C GLU A 399 -10.79 -4.06 33.16
N GLY A 400 -10.70 -5.29 32.66
CA GLY A 400 -9.45 -6.04 32.60
C GLY A 400 -9.59 -7.39 31.89
N ILE A 401 -8.61 -7.66 31.02
CA ILE A 401 -8.36 -8.98 30.43
C ILE A 401 -6.86 -9.25 30.57
N SER A 402 -6.45 -10.51 30.69
CA SER A 402 -5.04 -10.92 30.81
C SER A 402 -4.52 -11.45 29.49
N LEU A 403 -3.21 -11.28 29.22
CA LEU A 403 -2.56 -11.80 28.01
C LEU A 403 -2.75 -13.32 27.94
N PRO A 404 -3.46 -13.86 26.93
CA PRO A 404 -3.63 -15.30 26.80
C PRO A 404 -2.35 -15.95 26.25
N ASN A 405 -2.18 -17.24 26.52
CA ASN A 405 -1.13 -18.05 25.88
C ASN A 405 -1.73 -18.84 24.71
N LEU A 406 -1.66 -18.27 23.50
CA LEU A 406 -2.23 -18.87 22.30
C LEU A 406 -1.15 -19.52 21.41
N PRO A 407 -1.41 -20.68 20.79
CA PRO A 407 -0.46 -21.32 19.87
C PRO A 407 0.04 -20.40 18.75
N GLU A 408 -0.83 -19.52 18.24
CA GLU A 408 -0.54 -18.54 17.20
C GLU A 408 0.52 -17.52 17.62
N TYR A 409 0.78 -17.36 18.93
CA TYR A 409 1.76 -16.41 19.46
C TYR A 409 3.20 -16.95 19.49
N THR A 410 3.38 -18.25 19.19
CA THR A 410 4.70 -18.91 19.20
C THR A 410 5.68 -18.30 18.20
N GLN A 411 5.20 -17.64 17.16
CA GLN A 411 6.01 -16.98 16.14
C GLN A 411 6.53 -15.59 16.54
N PHE A 412 6.15 -15.08 17.72
CA PHE A 412 6.56 -13.78 18.22
C PHE A 412 7.51 -13.92 19.40
N SER A 413 8.49 -13.03 19.49
CA SER A 413 9.31 -12.89 20.70
C SER A 413 8.45 -12.39 21.87
N GLU A 414 8.85 -12.70 23.10
CA GLU A 414 8.13 -12.27 24.30
C GLU A 414 7.99 -10.74 24.38
N ALA A 415 9.08 -10.01 24.12
CA ALA A 415 9.06 -8.55 24.09
C ALA A 415 8.04 -7.99 23.07
N ARG A 416 7.99 -8.58 21.87
CA ARG A 416 7.06 -8.16 20.81
C ARG A 416 5.61 -8.48 21.19
N ARG A 417 5.34 -9.62 21.82
CA ARG A 417 4.01 -9.96 22.36
C ARG A 417 3.57 -8.97 23.43
N THR A 418 4.44 -8.64 24.36
CA THR A 418 4.14 -7.69 25.44
C THR A 418 3.82 -6.30 24.90
N GLU A 419 4.58 -5.84 23.90
CA GLU A 419 4.33 -4.57 23.21
C GLU A 419 2.95 -4.55 22.52
N MET A 420 2.66 -5.55 21.69
CA MET A 420 1.38 -5.65 20.96
C MET A 420 0.20 -5.83 21.92
N TRP A 421 0.38 -6.61 22.99
CA TRP A 421 -0.61 -6.77 24.04
C TRP A 421 -0.91 -5.46 24.77
N GLY A 422 0.12 -4.69 25.13
CA GLY A 422 -0.05 -3.38 25.74
C GLY A 422 -0.88 -2.46 24.86
N ASN A 423 -0.61 -2.44 23.55
CA ASN A 423 -1.39 -1.67 22.58
C ASN A 423 -2.83 -2.18 22.45
N PHE A 424 -3.02 -3.50 22.33
CA PHE A 424 -4.34 -4.13 22.23
C PHE A 424 -5.20 -3.78 23.45
N LEU A 425 -4.67 -3.99 24.65
CA LEU A 425 -5.37 -3.72 25.90
C LEU A 425 -5.72 -2.25 26.05
N PHE A 426 -4.79 -1.35 25.71
CA PHE A 426 -5.03 0.08 25.76
C PHE A 426 -6.19 0.50 24.85
N ILE A 427 -6.21 0.04 23.59
CA ILE A 427 -7.29 0.34 22.64
C ILE A 427 -8.61 -0.26 23.13
N ALA A 428 -8.61 -1.52 23.56
CA ALA A 428 -9.82 -2.20 24.02
C ALA A 428 -10.51 -1.48 25.19
N LYS A 429 -9.71 -0.89 26.09
CA LYS A 429 -10.20 -0.17 27.28
C LYS A 429 -10.60 1.28 26.98
N ASN A 430 -9.76 2.02 26.27
CA ASN A 430 -9.86 3.48 26.20
C ASN A 430 -10.59 3.99 24.95
N TYR A 431 -10.64 3.19 23.87
CA TYR A 431 -11.28 3.62 22.63
C TYR A 431 -12.76 3.24 22.61
N HIS A 432 -13.58 4.13 22.04
CA HIS A 432 -15.03 3.97 22.03
C HIS A 432 -15.65 3.92 20.63
N PHE A 433 -14.83 4.10 19.61
CA PHE A 433 -15.24 4.47 18.27
C PHE A 433 -14.55 3.59 17.24
N PHE A 434 -15.24 2.54 16.78
CA PHE A 434 -14.67 1.55 15.88
C PHE A 434 -15.45 1.54 14.57
N LEU A 435 -14.73 1.57 13.45
CA LEU A 435 -15.31 1.40 12.13
C LEU A 435 -15.78 -0.05 11.92
N ASP A 436 -16.95 -0.24 11.34
CA ASP A 436 -17.33 -1.51 10.73
C ASP A 436 -16.70 -1.66 9.32
N ARG A 437 -16.95 -2.79 8.67
CA ARG A 437 -16.40 -3.07 7.32
C ARG A 437 -16.91 -2.14 6.24
N ASP A 438 -18.09 -1.55 6.44
CA ASP A 438 -18.69 -0.61 5.50
C ASP A 438 -18.13 0.82 5.69
N GLY A 439 -17.27 1.01 6.69
CA GLY A 439 -16.64 2.29 7.01
C GLY A 439 -17.49 3.20 7.88
N TYR A 440 -18.50 2.68 8.58
CA TYR A 440 -19.31 3.46 9.52
C TYR A 440 -18.88 3.24 10.96
N GLN A 441 -19.12 4.25 11.78
CA GLN A 441 -18.83 4.23 13.21
C GLN A 441 -20.13 4.33 14.00
N THR A 442 -20.31 3.51 15.03
CA THR A 442 -21.43 3.70 15.97
C THR A 442 -21.08 4.76 17.02
N ILE A 443 -21.81 5.88 17.01
CA ILE A 443 -21.71 6.97 17.98
C ILE A 443 -23.00 7.02 18.79
N GLY A 444 -22.92 6.50 20.00
CA GLY A 444 -24.00 6.51 20.98
C GLY A 444 -23.46 6.11 22.36
N PHE A 445 -24.37 5.92 23.33
CA PHE A 445 -23.96 5.58 24.69
C PHE A 445 -23.30 4.20 24.81
N LYS A 446 -23.73 3.25 23.99
CA LYS A 446 -23.15 1.90 23.92
C LYS A 446 -21.84 1.88 23.13
N ILE A 447 -20.91 0.99 23.50
CA ILE A 447 -19.64 0.80 22.79
C ILE A 447 -19.79 -0.38 21.84
N LYS A 448 -19.69 -0.15 20.53
CA LYS A 448 -19.66 -1.22 19.53
C LYS A 448 -18.23 -1.36 19.01
N ARG A 449 -17.55 -2.43 19.42
CA ARG A 449 -16.19 -2.74 18.94
C ARG A 449 -16.31 -3.70 17.77
N HIS A 450 -15.87 -3.29 16.58
CA HIS A 450 -15.77 -4.14 15.41
C HIS A 450 -14.33 -4.61 15.24
N SER A 451 -14.09 -5.87 14.88
CA SER A 451 -12.73 -6.40 14.68
C SER A 451 -11.95 -5.61 13.63
N TYR A 452 -12.62 -5.27 12.52
CA TYR A 452 -12.06 -4.48 11.42
C TYR A 452 -11.58 -3.10 11.91
N GLY A 453 -12.46 -2.30 12.53
CA GLY A 453 -12.11 -1.00 13.07
C GLY A 453 -11.09 -1.06 14.19
N PHE A 454 -11.12 -2.11 15.03
CA PHE A 454 -10.10 -2.32 16.05
C PHE A 454 -8.70 -2.49 15.43
N ASN A 455 -8.62 -3.29 14.37
CA ASN A 455 -7.35 -3.52 13.69
C ASN A 455 -6.84 -2.26 12.99
N ILE A 456 -7.71 -1.51 12.31
CA ILE A 456 -7.36 -0.24 11.67
C ILE A 456 -6.87 0.77 12.70
N LEU A 457 -7.59 0.97 13.81
CA LEU A 457 -7.17 1.86 14.89
C LEU A 457 -5.81 1.48 15.46
N SER A 458 -5.51 0.19 15.58
CA SER A 458 -4.23 -0.28 16.10
C SER A 458 -3.07 0.02 15.14
N LEU A 459 -3.29 -0.18 13.84
CA LEU A 459 -2.31 0.15 12.80
C LEU A 459 -2.12 1.67 12.67
N MET A 460 -3.21 2.43 12.68
CA MET A 460 -3.17 3.90 12.64
C MET A 460 -2.45 4.45 13.86
N ARG A 461 -2.78 3.98 15.08
CA ARG A 461 -2.07 4.40 16.30
C ARG A 461 -0.56 4.14 16.21
N TRP A 462 -0.16 2.98 15.71
CA TRP A 462 1.25 2.63 15.51
C TRP A 462 1.91 3.53 14.45
N GLY A 463 1.23 3.82 13.33
CA GLY A 463 1.73 4.70 12.28
C GLY A 463 1.84 6.16 12.72
N VAL A 464 0.78 6.71 13.33
CA VAL A 464 0.72 8.04 13.95
C VAL A 464 1.82 8.21 14.97
N LYS A 465 2.08 7.19 15.82
CA LYS A 465 3.18 7.23 16.78
C LYS A 465 4.54 7.44 16.10
N LYS A 466 4.80 6.84 14.94
CA LYS A 466 6.05 7.09 14.19
C LYS A 466 6.14 8.53 13.68
N LEU A 467 5.03 9.10 13.21
CA LEU A 467 4.98 10.52 12.82
C LEU A 467 5.23 11.44 14.02
N PHE A 468 4.60 11.17 15.15
CA PHE A 468 4.76 11.95 16.38
C PHE A 468 6.20 11.91 16.92
N VAL A 469 6.88 10.76 16.82
CA VAL A 469 8.30 10.67 17.16
C VAL A 469 9.18 11.48 16.21
N ALA A 470 8.79 11.60 14.94
CA ALA A 470 9.58 12.29 13.92
C ALA A 470 9.37 13.81 13.85
N TYR A 471 8.18 14.29 14.24
CA TYR A 471 7.78 15.70 14.13
C TYR A 471 7.41 16.34 15.47
N GLY A 472 6.89 15.56 16.41
CA GLY A 472 6.33 16.07 17.64
C GLY A 472 7.36 16.41 18.70
N ARG A 473 6.85 17.08 19.74
CA ARG A 473 7.60 17.50 20.92
C ARG A 473 7.19 16.66 22.13
N VAL A 474 8.09 16.56 23.10
CA VAL A 474 7.79 15.89 24.37
C VAL A 474 7.30 16.93 25.37
N ILE A 475 6.10 16.73 25.90
CA ILE A 475 5.60 17.46 27.07
C ILE A 475 5.59 16.56 28.30
N THR A 476 5.82 17.15 29.46
CA THR A 476 5.74 16.46 30.75
C THR A 476 4.32 16.53 31.28
N ALA A 477 3.52 15.51 30.99
CA ALA A 477 2.18 15.34 31.56
C ALA A 477 2.28 14.45 32.80
N GLY A 478 2.49 15.04 33.97
CA GLY A 478 2.67 14.29 35.22
C GLY A 478 4.00 13.54 35.26
N THR A 479 3.98 12.20 35.45
CA THR A 479 5.19 11.37 35.58
C THR A 479 5.67 10.75 34.26
N ASN A 480 4.94 10.91 33.16
CA ASN A 480 5.26 10.32 31.87
C ASN A 480 5.52 11.40 30.80
N ASN A 481 6.51 11.13 29.95
CA ASN A 481 6.80 11.93 28.77
C ASN A 481 5.84 11.52 27.64
N GLU A 482 5.07 12.47 27.12
CA GLU A 482 4.13 12.24 26.02
C GLU A 482 4.56 13.03 24.79
N PHE A 483 4.46 12.39 23.62
CA PHE A 483 4.67 13.08 22.35
C PHE A 483 3.36 13.75 21.93
N VAL A 484 3.45 15.04 21.59
CA VAL A 484 2.32 15.84 21.11
C VAL A 484 2.69 16.64 19.88
N LEU A 485 1.68 17.05 19.12
CA LEU A 485 1.82 18.01 18.02
C LEU A 485 1.05 19.28 18.38
N ASP A 486 1.60 20.44 18.04
CA ASP A 486 0.81 21.67 17.93
C ASP A 486 0.40 21.95 16.48
N LEU A 487 -0.20 23.11 16.24
CA LEU A 487 -0.65 23.50 14.91
C LEU A 487 0.50 23.66 13.91
N GLU A 488 1.66 24.16 14.34
CA GLU A 488 2.85 24.32 13.50
C GLU A 488 3.45 22.96 13.11
N ASP A 489 3.56 22.05 14.08
CA ASP A 489 4.04 20.69 13.84
C ASP A 489 3.11 19.96 12.84
N THR A 490 1.80 20.15 12.99
CA THR A 490 0.77 19.58 12.09
C THR A 490 0.83 20.21 10.70
N ARG A 491 0.99 21.54 10.60
CA ARG A 491 1.15 22.24 9.32
C ARG A 491 2.34 21.68 8.56
N LYS A 492 3.48 21.54 9.24
CA LYS A 492 4.69 21.00 8.66
C LYS A 492 4.50 19.58 8.12
N ILE A 493 3.78 18.71 8.84
CA ILE A 493 3.43 17.39 8.33
C ILE A 493 2.58 17.53 7.06
N ALA A 494 1.50 18.30 7.09
CA ALA A 494 0.63 18.47 5.93
C ALA A 494 1.41 18.96 4.70
N GLU A 495 2.23 20.00 4.85
CA GLU A 495 3.04 20.56 3.76
C GLU A 495 4.10 19.58 3.23
N GLU A 496 4.83 18.87 4.12
CA GLU A 496 5.82 17.88 3.69
C GLU A 496 5.18 16.68 2.96
N TYR A 497 3.92 16.36 3.25
CA TYR A 497 3.14 15.29 2.63
C TYR A 497 2.10 15.78 1.60
N LYS A 498 2.13 17.06 1.21
CA LYS A 498 1.16 17.69 0.31
C LYS A 498 0.93 16.88 -0.97
N GLY A 499 2.00 16.44 -1.63
CA GLY A 499 1.90 15.71 -2.89
C GLY A 499 1.14 14.39 -2.79
N ILE A 500 1.30 13.65 -1.67
CA ILE A 500 0.52 12.44 -1.40
C ILE A 500 -0.93 12.79 -1.06
N LEU A 501 -1.15 13.87 -0.30
CA LEU A 501 -2.50 14.31 0.04
C LEU A 501 -3.28 14.78 -1.19
N GLU A 502 -2.64 15.47 -2.14
CA GLU A 502 -3.24 15.86 -3.42
C GLU A 502 -3.58 14.65 -4.28
N GLU A 503 -2.69 13.66 -4.34
CA GLU A 503 -2.92 12.42 -5.08
C GLU A 503 -4.09 11.60 -4.53
N LEU A 504 -4.29 11.65 -3.21
CA LEU A 504 -5.41 10.97 -2.54
C LEU A 504 -6.69 11.83 -2.48
N GLU A 505 -6.71 13.01 -3.11
CA GLU A 505 -7.82 13.97 -3.06
C GLU A 505 -8.18 14.40 -1.62
N LEU A 506 -7.17 14.43 -0.74
CA LEU A 506 -7.27 14.82 0.67
C LEU A 506 -6.73 16.23 0.95
N TRP A 507 -6.09 16.88 -0.02
CA TRP A 507 -5.58 18.24 0.14
C TRP A 507 -6.72 19.27 0.12
N PRO A 508 -6.84 20.15 1.13
CA PRO A 508 -7.92 21.12 1.21
C PRO A 508 -7.61 22.41 0.41
N ASP A 509 -8.67 23.14 0.04
CA ASP A 509 -8.55 24.51 -0.48
C ASP A 509 -8.08 25.50 0.60
N ASP A 510 -8.47 25.26 1.86
CA ASP A 510 -8.11 26.06 3.03
C ASP A 510 -7.40 25.17 4.07
N LEU A 511 -6.07 25.13 3.97
CA LEU A 511 -5.23 24.33 4.86
C LEU A 511 -5.32 24.81 6.32
N GLU A 512 -5.30 26.12 6.57
CA GLU A 512 -5.33 26.66 7.94
C GLU A 512 -6.61 26.27 8.66
N ARG A 513 -7.74 26.35 7.96
CA ARG A 513 -9.00 25.87 8.49
C ARG A 513 -8.97 24.37 8.77
N LEU A 514 -8.48 23.55 7.84
CA LEU A 514 -8.39 22.10 8.07
C LEU A 514 -7.54 21.78 9.29
N LEU A 515 -6.37 22.40 9.43
CA LEU A 515 -5.45 22.18 10.55
C LEU A 515 -6.09 22.61 11.88
N SER A 516 -6.80 23.74 11.90
CA SER A 516 -7.56 24.19 13.06
C SER A 516 -8.68 23.22 13.42
N GLU A 517 -9.45 22.75 12.43
CA GLU A 517 -10.50 21.75 12.60
C GLU A 517 -9.94 20.39 13.06
N LEU A 518 -8.76 20.00 12.59
CA LEU A 518 -8.07 18.79 13.02
C LEU A 518 -7.70 18.87 14.50
N ARG A 519 -7.05 19.97 14.89
CA ARG A 519 -6.63 20.22 16.26
C ARG A 519 -7.82 20.28 17.22
N LEU A 520 -8.80 21.14 16.93
CA LEU A 520 -10.00 21.29 17.76
C LEU A 520 -10.83 20.00 17.78
N GLY A 521 -10.93 19.34 16.63
CA GLY A 521 -11.62 18.07 16.44
C GLY A 521 -11.09 16.95 17.35
N SER A 522 -9.76 16.82 17.40
CA SER A 522 -9.08 15.82 18.21
C SER A 522 -9.03 16.20 19.69
N ASP A 523 -8.70 17.45 20.03
CA ASP A 523 -8.45 17.90 21.40
C ASP A 523 -9.73 18.07 22.22
N LEU A 524 -10.88 18.36 21.59
CA LEU A 524 -12.10 18.71 22.33
C LEU A 524 -13.18 17.61 22.35
N PHE A 525 -13.33 16.86 21.26
CA PHE A 525 -14.56 16.11 20.99
C PHE A 525 -14.40 14.60 20.97
N ARG A 526 -13.28 14.08 21.47
CA ARG A 526 -13.00 12.64 21.56
C ARG A 526 -13.15 12.15 23.00
N MET A 527 -13.15 10.83 23.21
CA MET A 527 -13.29 10.30 24.58
C MET A 527 -12.02 10.53 25.40
N ASN A 528 -10.86 10.49 24.73
CA ASN A 528 -9.56 10.72 25.36
C ASN A 528 -9.10 12.20 25.36
N SER A 529 -9.90 13.10 24.78
CA SER A 529 -9.65 14.54 24.68
C SER A 529 -9.43 15.22 26.02
N ASN A 530 -8.44 16.09 26.18
CA ASN A 530 -8.20 16.78 27.46
C ASN A 530 -8.36 18.32 27.40
N GLY A 531 -8.44 18.93 26.20
CA GLY A 531 -8.63 20.37 26.02
C GLY A 531 -7.36 21.20 26.25
N ASP A 532 -6.17 20.56 26.16
CA ASP A 532 -4.87 21.18 26.47
C ASP A 532 -4.26 21.97 25.29
N ASN A 533 -5.00 22.10 24.19
CA ASN A 533 -4.62 22.73 22.91
C ASN A 533 -3.58 21.97 22.08
N TYR A 534 -3.14 20.78 22.49
CA TYR A 534 -2.27 19.93 21.70
C TYR A 534 -3.07 18.82 21.01
N ILE A 535 -2.44 18.19 20.02
CA ILE A 535 -2.92 16.97 19.41
C ILE A 535 -2.14 15.81 20.01
N GLN A 536 -2.82 14.94 20.74
CA GLN A 536 -2.24 13.71 21.27
C GLN A 536 -2.49 12.51 20.35
N ILE A 537 -1.65 11.47 20.45
CA ILE A 537 -1.73 10.27 19.59
C ILE A 537 -3.12 9.63 19.65
N ASP A 538 -3.67 9.53 20.87
CA ASP A 538 -4.92 8.82 21.10
C ASP A 538 -6.16 9.64 20.68
N GLU A 539 -6.09 10.96 20.83
CA GLU A 539 -7.11 11.90 20.36
C GLU A 539 -7.22 11.91 18.83
N ILE A 540 -6.10 12.08 18.13
CA ILE A 540 -6.11 12.15 16.67
C ILE A 540 -6.53 10.82 16.04
N ASN A 541 -6.14 9.70 16.64
CA ASN A 541 -6.49 8.37 16.13
C ASN A 541 -8.01 8.11 16.21
N GLU A 542 -8.68 8.54 17.30
CA GLU A 542 -10.15 8.51 17.37
C GLU A 542 -10.79 9.49 16.38
N TYR A 543 -10.17 10.66 16.16
CA TYR A 543 -10.74 11.68 15.28
C TYR A 543 -10.68 11.29 13.80
N ILE A 544 -9.56 10.73 13.34
CA ILE A 544 -9.39 10.23 11.96
C ILE A 544 -10.49 9.21 11.62
N SER A 545 -10.83 8.31 12.53
CA SER A 545 -11.90 7.33 12.31
C SER A 545 -13.26 8.00 12.07
N THR A 546 -13.54 9.10 12.79
CA THR A 546 -14.76 9.89 12.56
C THR A 546 -14.72 10.63 11.23
N LEU A 547 -13.57 11.18 10.81
CA LEU A 547 -13.43 11.79 9.50
C LEU A 547 -13.68 10.78 8.37
N MET A 548 -13.16 9.56 8.49
CA MET A 548 -13.41 8.48 7.54
C MET A 548 -14.89 8.12 7.46
N ALA A 549 -15.56 7.95 8.60
CA ALA A 549 -16.99 7.66 8.65
C ALA A 549 -17.84 8.80 8.05
N SER A 550 -17.50 10.05 8.36
CA SER A 550 -18.14 11.24 7.77
C SER A 550 -17.95 11.30 6.25
N GLY A 551 -16.73 11.03 5.76
CA GLY A 551 -16.44 10.98 4.33
C GLY A 551 -17.23 9.90 3.58
N LYS A 552 -17.41 8.72 4.20
CA LYS A 552 -18.24 7.65 3.65
C LYS A 552 -19.72 8.03 3.60
N ILE A 553 -20.26 8.58 4.69
CA ILE A 553 -21.66 9.04 4.74
C ILE A 553 -21.88 10.19 3.76
N LYS A 554 -20.93 11.12 3.62
CA LYS A 554 -20.97 12.23 2.64
C LYS A 554 -21.24 11.71 1.22
N GLY A 555 -20.44 10.75 0.74
CA GLY A 555 -20.62 10.20 -0.61
C GLY A 555 -22.03 9.66 -0.84
N ASN A 556 -22.53 8.89 0.14
CA ASN A 556 -23.88 8.32 0.05
C ASN A 556 -24.99 9.38 0.15
N VAL A 557 -24.79 10.46 0.90
CA VAL A 557 -25.72 11.59 0.96
C VAL A 557 -25.75 12.34 -0.37
N LEU A 558 -24.57 12.65 -0.93
CA LEU A 558 -24.46 13.30 -2.25
C LEU A 558 -25.17 12.48 -3.33
N ASP A 559 -24.96 11.16 -3.36
CA ASP A 559 -25.61 10.29 -4.33
C ASP A 559 -27.13 10.27 -4.20
N LYS A 560 -27.68 10.44 -3.00
CA LYS A 560 -29.13 10.56 -2.80
C LYS A 560 -29.67 11.95 -3.07
N LEU A 561 -28.86 12.99 -2.90
CA LEU A 561 -29.25 14.36 -3.22
C LEU A 561 -29.40 14.56 -4.73
N LYS A 562 -28.59 13.90 -5.57
CA LYS A 562 -28.71 13.93 -7.04
C LYS A 562 -30.12 13.59 -7.54
N ASP A 563 -30.81 12.68 -6.85
CA ASP A 563 -32.16 12.23 -7.22
C ASP A 563 -33.29 13.18 -6.77
N ILE A 564 -32.98 14.15 -5.89
CA ILE A 564 -33.99 14.93 -5.14
C ILE A 564 -33.81 16.44 -5.35
N CYS A 565 -32.57 16.92 -5.23
CA CYS A 565 -32.20 18.32 -5.38
C CYS A 565 -31.51 18.56 -6.72
N THR A 566 -31.72 19.74 -7.30
CA THR A 566 -30.99 20.15 -8.50
C THR A 566 -29.53 20.41 -8.14
N ASP A 567 -28.61 19.72 -8.81
CA ASP A 567 -27.17 19.99 -8.70
C ASP A 567 -26.87 21.33 -9.41
N VAL A 568 -26.33 22.27 -8.65
CA VAL A 568 -25.91 23.60 -9.10
C VAL A 568 -24.38 23.76 -9.07
N GLY A 569 -23.65 22.68 -8.77
CA GLY A 569 -22.19 22.63 -8.74
C GLY A 569 -21.56 22.26 -10.09
N THR A 570 -20.36 21.69 -10.02
CA THR A 570 -19.66 21.12 -11.19
C THR A 570 -19.75 19.60 -11.16
N ALA A 571 -19.43 18.95 -12.30
CA ALA A 571 -19.43 17.49 -12.37
C ALA A 571 -18.52 16.83 -11.31
N ASP A 572 -17.39 17.47 -11.00
CA ASP A 572 -16.41 16.97 -10.03
C ASP A 572 -16.69 17.45 -8.60
N ASN A 573 -17.42 18.55 -8.43
CA ASN A 573 -17.80 19.09 -7.13
C ASN A 573 -19.31 19.43 -7.11
N PRO A 574 -20.19 18.41 -6.92
CA PRO A 574 -21.62 18.63 -6.88
C PRO A 574 -22.00 19.49 -5.68
N ALA A 575 -22.96 20.40 -5.88
CA ALA A 575 -23.42 21.32 -4.85
C ALA A 575 -24.93 21.53 -4.97
N TYR A 576 -25.61 21.71 -3.84
CA TYR A 576 -27.07 21.75 -3.79
C TYR A 576 -27.58 23.00 -3.10
N ASP A 577 -28.74 23.49 -3.55
CA ASP A 577 -29.44 24.59 -2.88
C ASP A 577 -29.65 24.30 -1.38
N LEU A 578 -29.39 25.30 -0.54
CA LEU A 578 -29.42 25.16 0.92
C LEU A 578 -30.80 24.77 1.44
N VAL A 579 -31.88 25.32 0.85
CA VAL A 579 -33.25 25.05 1.29
C VAL A 579 -33.61 23.59 1.00
N CYS A 580 -33.35 23.16 -0.24
CA CYS A 580 -33.57 21.76 -0.63
C CYS A 580 -32.77 20.78 0.24
N PHE A 581 -31.49 21.09 0.46
CA PHE A 581 -30.63 20.29 1.32
C PHE A 581 -31.18 20.19 2.75
N ASN A 582 -31.55 21.31 3.37
CA ASN A 582 -32.06 21.34 4.75
C ASN A 582 -33.36 20.56 4.92
N GLU A 583 -34.26 20.62 3.93
CA GLU A 583 -35.54 19.90 3.95
C GLU A 583 -35.33 18.38 3.95
N HIS A 584 -34.33 17.90 3.19
CA HIS A 584 -34.16 16.46 2.94
C HIS A 584 -33.05 15.79 3.75
N PHE A 585 -32.09 16.54 4.32
CA PHE A 585 -30.88 15.98 4.93
C PHE A 585 -31.15 14.86 5.94
N PHE A 586 -31.98 15.11 6.97
CA PHE A 586 -32.27 14.09 7.98
C PHE A 586 -33.10 12.92 7.45
N ASN A 587 -33.98 13.16 6.46
CA ASN A 587 -34.72 12.09 5.81
C ASN A 587 -33.78 11.18 5.01
N ILE A 588 -32.84 11.75 4.26
CA ILE A 588 -31.81 10.99 3.56
C ILE A 588 -31.00 10.17 4.57
N LEU A 589 -30.51 10.83 5.62
CA LEU A 589 -29.65 10.20 6.62
C LEU A 589 -30.31 9.02 7.33
N PHE A 590 -31.54 9.17 7.81
CA PHE A 590 -32.19 8.17 8.66
C PHE A 590 -33.20 7.27 7.94
N VAL A 591 -33.82 7.73 6.85
CA VAL A 591 -34.83 6.94 6.12
C VAL A 591 -34.21 6.26 4.91
N LYS A 592 -33.49 7.01 4.06
CA LYS A 592 -32.91 6.47 2.82
C LYS A 592 -31.65 5.66 3.06
N LEU A 593 -30.76 6.15 3.92
CA LEU A 593 -29.46 5.52 4.23
C LEU A 593 -29.50 4.63 5.48
N GLN A 594 -30.59 4.67 6.25
CA GLN A 594 -30.78 3.84 7.45
C GLN A 594 -29.63 3.92 8.47
N THR A 595 -29.09 5.12 8.68
CA THR A 595 -27.95 5.32 9.60
C THR A 595 -28.32 5.32 11.09
N GLN A 596 -29.58 5.04 11.45
CA GLN A 596 -30.03 5.01 12.84
C GLN A 596 -29.29 3.97 13.71
N LYS A 597 -28.74 2.91 13.10
CA LYS A 597 -27.89 1.94 13.83
C LYS A 597 -26.55 2.53 14.25
N TYR A 598 -26.06 3.53 13.53
CA TYR A 598 -24.78 4.20 13.77
C TYR A 598 -24.93 5.48 14.59
N LEU A 599 -26.04 6.19 14.44
CA LEU A 599 -26.34 7.43 15.17
C LEU A 599 -27.66 7.31 15.96
N PRO A 600 -27.81 6.32 16.86
CA PRO A 600 -29.11 5.99 17.48
C PRO A 600 -29.68 7.12 18.36
N ASN A 601 -28.78 7.84 19.05
CA ASN A 601 -29.13 8.94 19.93
C ASN A 601 -29.59 10.17 19.14
N LEU A 602 -28.92 10.49 18.04
CA LEU A 602 -29.33 11.55 17.11
C LEU A 602 -30.63 11.20 16.39
N HIS A 603 -30.83 9.93 16.03
CA HIS A 603 -32.08 9.46 15.45
C HIS A 603 -33.26 9.62 16.41
N THR A 604 -33.06 9.33 17.70
CA THR A 604 -34.09 9.59 18.73
C THR A 604 -34.46 11.08 18.80
N PHE A 605 -33.47 11.97 18.70
CA PHE A 605 -33.70 13.42 18.62
C PHE A 605 -34.49 13.79 17.35
N TYR A 606 -34.11 13.24 16.20
CA TYR A 606 -34.82 13.43 14.94
C TYR A 606 -36.30 13.02 15.04
N LEU A 607 -36.59 11.80 15.54
CA LEU A 607 -37.98 11.32 15.67
C LEU A 607 -38.84 12.22 16.56
N LYS A 608 -38.25 12.78 17.63
CA LYS A 608 -38.95 13.67 18.57
C LYS A 608 -39.28 15.05 17.97
N HIS A 609 -38.47 15.52 17.02
CA HIS A 609 -38.52 16.89 16.52
C HIS A 609 -38.78 17.01 15.01
N ASN A 610 -39.00 15.90 14.32
CA ASN A 610 -39.33 15.89 12.90
C ASN A 610 -40.60 16.72 12.63
N GLY A 611 -40.53 17.59 11.62
CA GLY A 611 -41.61 18.53 11.29
C GLY A 611 -41.77 19.71 12.26
N THR A 612 -40.79 19.95 13.15
CA THR A 612 -40.77 21.11 14.05
C THR A 612 -39.65 22.09 13.70
N ASP A 613 -39.87 23.37 13.99
CA ASP A 613 -38.87 24.45 13.88
C ASP A 613 -37.60 24.18 14.71
N MET A 614 -37.65 23.30 15.72
CA MET A 614 -36.46 22.90 16.47
C MET A 614 -35.43 22.18 15.58
N LEU A 615 -35.88 21.30 14.69
CA LEU A 615 -34.98 20.53 13.83
C LEU A 615 -34.30 21.44 12.80
N GLU A 616 -35.04 22.41 12.27
CA GLU A 616 -34.51 23.46 11.38
C GLU A 616 -33.47 24.31 12.10
N LYS A 617 -33.80 24.83 13.29
CA LYS A 617 -32.83 25.58 14.13
C LYS A 617 -31.58 24.77 14.45
N PHE A 618 -31.73 23.47 14.66
CA PHE A 618 -30.61 22.57 14.93
C PHE A 618 -29.69 22.42 13.73
N ILE A 619 -30.23 22.14 12.54
CA ILE A 619 -29.39 22.00 11.34
C ILE A 619 -28.69 23.32 10.99
N THR A 620 -29.39 24.45 11.12
CA THR A 620 -28.78 25.78 10.95
C THR A 620 -27.68 26.04 11.97
N ALA A 621 -27.84 25.61 13.23
CA ALA A 621 -26.80 25.75 14.24
C ALA A 621 -25.55 24.92 13.89
N VAL A 622 -25.73 23.70 13.40
CA VAL A 622 -24.63 22.84 12.93
C VAL A 622 -23.90 23.46 11.72
N GLN A 623 -24.66 24.09 10.81
CA GLN A 623 -24.11 24.76 9.63
C GLN A 623 -23.20 25.94 9.95
N VAL A 624 -23.42 26.65 11.07
CA VAL A 624 -22.54 27.77 11.49
C VAL A 624 -21.08 27.31 11.59
N LYS A 625 -20.84 26.12 12.16
CA LYS A 625 -19.50 25.53 12.25
C LYS A 625 -19.04 24.91 10.94
N ALA A 626 -19.96 24.20 10.27
CA ALA A 626 -19.60 23.35 9.15
C ALA A 626 -19.30 24.12 7.85
N ARG A 627 -20.03 25.20 7.58
CA ARG A 627 -19.96 25.90 6.30
C ARG A 627 -18.75 26.83 6.22
N ILE A 628 -18.15 26.95 5.04
CA ILE A 628 -17.05 27.92 4.85
C ILE A 628 -17.58 29.34 4.94
N ILE A 629 -18.57 29.63 4.13
CA ILE A 629 -19.27 30.90 4.10
C ILE A 629 -20.72 30.60 4.48
N ASN A 630 -21.13 31.05 5.65
CA ASN A 630 -22.49 30.85 6.13
C ASN A 630 -23.45 31.88 5.50
N ASN A 631 -23.61 31.82 4.18
CA ASN A 631 -24.54 32.63 3.41
C ASN A 631 -25.64 31.72 2.83
N PRO A 632 -26.94 32.03 3.03
CA PRO A 632 -28.05 31.30 2.42
C PRO A 632 -27.98 31.18 0.89
N ASP A 633 -27.36 32.15 0.21
CA ASP A 633 -27.26 32.18 -1.26
C ASP A 633 -26.15 31.26 -1.81
N ILE A 634 -25.30 30.73 -0.94
CA ILE A 634 -24.22 29.82 -1.34
C ILE A 634 -24.75 28.38 -1.21
N PRO A 635 -24.60 27.53 -2.25
CA PRO A 635 -24.95 26.12 -2.18
C PRO A 635 -24.16 25.35 -1.10
N VAL A 636 -24.64 24.16 -0.77
CA VAL A 636 -23.97 23.19 0.11
C VAL A 636 -23.25 22.17 -0.75
N ASP A 637 -21.93 22.09 -0.62
CA ASP A 637 -21.10 21.13 -1.35
C ASP A 637 -20.75 19.89 -0.50
N GLY A 638 -19.97 18.98 -1.08
CA GLY A 638 -19.50 17.79 -0.37
C GLY A 638 -18.65 18.11 0.88
N THR A 639 -17.87 19.18 0.85
CA THR A 639 -17.02 19.60 1.97
C THR A 639 -17.87 20.04 3.16
N ASP A 640 -18.89 20.88 2.91
CA ASP A 640 -19.86 21.31 3.90
C ASP A 640 -20.58 20.10 4.52
N ILE A 641 -21.04 19.14 3.71
CA ILE A 641 -21.72 17.92 4.20
C ILE A 641 -20.82 17.09 5.11
N SER A 642 -19.55 16.88 4.72
CA SER A 642 -18.57 16.16 5.54
C SER A 642 -18.37 16.82 6.91
N ARG A 643 -18.25 18.15 6.93
CA ARG A 643 -18.09 18.93 8.15
C ARG A 643 -19.33 18.94 9.01
N MET A 644 -20.52 18.93 8.41
CA MET A 644 -21.78 18.80 9.13
C MET A 644 -21.87 17.45 9.84
N LEU A 645 -21.55 16.34 9.13
CA LEU A 645 -21.53 15.00 9.71
C LEU A 645 -20.50 14.86 10.83
N THR A 646 -19.33 15.49 10.67
CA THR A 646 -18.29 15.54 11.70
C THR A 646 -18.76 16.35 12.92
N SER A 647 -19.45 17.47 12.70
CA SER A 647 -20.03 18.29 13.78
C SER A 647 -21.13 17.55 14.54
N LEU A 648 -22.00 16.82 13.84
CA LEU A 648 -23.01 15.95 14.46
C LEU A 648 -22.34 14.86 15.32
N SER A 649 -21.27 14.26 14.81
CA SER A 649 -20.47 13.27 15.55
C SER A 649 -19.82 13.87 16.79
N ASN A 650 -19.28 15.09 16.70
CA ASN A 650 -18.71 15.83 17.84
C ASN A 650 -19.76 16.09 18.93
N ILE A 651 -20.97 16.52 18.54
CA ILE A 651 -22.09 16.73 19.47
C ILE A 651 -22.42 15.42 20.20
N GLU A 652 -22.61 14.31 19.47
CA GLU A 652 -22.95 13.04 20.09
C GLU A 652 -21.83 12.51 21.00
N THR A 653 -20.56 12.76 20.69
CA THR A 653 -19.46 12.39 21.59
C THR A 653 -19.48 13.20 22.89
N LEU A 654 -19.79 14.51 22.85
CA LEU A 654 -19.92 15.30 24.08
C LEU A 654 -21.04 14.77 24.96
N PHE A 655 -22.20 14.40 24.39
CA PHE A 655 -23.26 13.73 25.14
C PHE A 655 -22.77 12.38 25.70
N LYS A 656 -22.12 11.54 24.89
CA LYS A 656 -21.57 10.26 25.35
C LYS A 656 -20.63 10.44 26.56
N ARG A 657 -19.86 11.52 26.58
CA ARG A 657 -18.82 11.77 27.56
C ARG A 657 -19.35 12.39 28.85
N PHE A 658 -20.32 13.29 28.77
CA PHE A 658 -20.77 14.09 29.91
C PHE A 658 -22.21 13.83 30.36
N ASP A 659 -23.07 13.21 29.55
CA ASP A 659 -24.43 12.84 29.94
C ASP A 659 -24.41 11.56 30.79
N ALA A 660 -24.10 11.70 32.08
CA ALA A 660 -23.82 10.57 32.96
C ALA A 660 -25.05 9.70 33.25
N ASN A 661 -26.25 10.27 33.11
CA ASN A 661 -27.52 9.59 33.33
C ASN A 661 -28.26 9.23 32.03
N PHE A 662 -27.65 9.52 30.87
CA PHE A 662 -28.16 9.19 29.54
C PHE A 662 -29.56 9.75 29.24
N ASN A 663 -29.91 10.90 29.83
CA ASN A 663 -31.24 11.51 29.67
C ASN A 663 -31.34 12.47 28.47
N HIS A 664 -30.25 12.64 27.72
CA HIS A 664 -30.11 13.57 26.59
C HIS A 664 -30.14 15.06 26.94
N GLU A 665 -29.87 15.42 28.20
CA GLU A 665 -29.80 16.78 28.71
C GLU A 665 -28.63 16.95 29.69
N LEU A 666 -27.65 17.80 29.36
CA LEU A 666 -26.54 18.12 30.25
C LEU A 666 -26.96 19.12 31.31
N LYS A 667 -26.67 18.86 32.59
CA LYS A 667 -27.00 19.75 33.72
C LYS A 667 -25.89 19.82 34.76
N GLY A 668 -25.79 20.98 35.43
CA GLY A 668 -24.90 21.15 36.59
C GLY A 668 -23.46 20.77 36.27
N SER A 669 -22.94 19.74 36.95
CA SER A 669 -21.57 19.25 36.77
C SER A 669 -21.28 18.71 35.37
N GLU A 670 -22.29 18.25 34.62
CA GLU A 670 -22.11 17.76 33.23
C GLU A 670 -21.78 18.92 32.28
N ILE A 671 -22.45 20.07 32.47
CA ILE A 671 -22.16 21.31 31.75
C ILE A 671 -20.77 21.85 32.14
N ASP A 672 -20.42 21.75 33.42
CA ASP A 672 -19.09 22.14 33.90
C ASP A 672 -17.98 21.24 33.32
N GLY A 673 -18.27 19.94 33.10
CA GLY A 673 -17.38 19.02 32.40
C GLY A 673 -17.12 19.44 30.95
N VAL A 674 -18.18 19.79 30.21
CA VAL A 674 -18.03 20.35 28.85
C VAL A 674 -17.20 21.62 28.88
N TYR A 675 -17.49 22.55 29.80
CA TYR A 675 -16.73 23.78 29.96
C TYR A 675 -15.24 23.52 30.16
N GLY A 676 -14.88 22.55 31.01
CA GLY A 676 -13.48 22.23 31.30
C GLY A 676 -12.65 21.88 30.06
N VAL A 677 -13.26 21.22 29.08
CA VAL A 677 -12.58 20.85 27.82
C VAL A 677 -12.54 22.02 26.83
N VAL A 678 -13.59 22.85 26.77
CA VAL A 678 -13.67 23.95 25.78
C VAL A 678 -13.17 25.30 26.32
N GLU A 679 -12.74 25.38 27.58
CA GLU A 679 -12.35 26.63 28.25
C GLU A 679 -11.28 27.39 27.49
N SER A 680 -10.24 26.67 27.06
CA SER A 680 -9.09 27.24 26.36
C SER A 680 -9.50 27.93 25.05
N VAL A 681 -10.50 27.38 24.37
CA VAL A 681 -11.00 27.92 23.10
C VAL A 681 -12.00 29.05 23.31
N ILE A 682 -12.85 28.97 24.34
CA ILE A 682 -13.72 30.11 24.74
C ILE A 682 -12.88 31.32 25.12
N ALA A 683 -11.73 31.11 25.77
CA ALA A 683 -10.80 32.19 26.07
C ALA A 683 -10.17 32.78 24.79
N ALA A 684 -9.81 31.94 23.81
CA ALA A 684 -9.23 32.40 22.55
C ALA A 684 -10.23 33.16 21.65
N ALA A 685 -11.54 32.99 21.87
CA ALA A 685 -12.58 33.65 21.07
C ALA A 685 -12.78 35.14 21.39
N ASP A 686 -12.21 35.66 22.49
CA ASP A 686 -12.25 37.07 22.86
C ASP A 686 -10.92 37.48 23.50
N ASP A 687 -10.21 38.43 22.89
CA ASP A 687 -8.90 38.92 23.36
C ASP A 687 -8.92 39.45 24.81
N ASN A 688 -10.10 39.79 25.34
CA ASN A 688 -10.29 40.25 26.72
C ASN A 688 -10.43 39.11 27.73
N LEU A 689 -10.56 37.86 27.26
CA LEU A 689 -10.72 36.67 28.08
C LEU A 689 -9.43 35.86 28.10
N LYS A 690 -8.87 35.65 29.30
CA LYS A 690 -7.74 34.72 29.50
C LYS A 690 -8.26 33.36 29.99
N PRO A 691 -7.62 32.23 29.63
CA PRO A 691 -7.96 30.93 30.22
C PRO A 691 -7.92 31.00 31.76
N GLY A 692 -8.90 30.39 32.45
CA GLY A 692 -9.04 30.48 33.91
C GLY A 692 -9.61 31.81 34.44
N ALA A 693 -9.92 32.79 33.57
CA ALA A 693 -10.59 34.01 34.00
C ALA A 693 -12.01 33.70 34.50
N LYS A 694 -12.49 34.39 35.55
CA LYS A 694 -13.85 34.20 36.07
C LYS A 694 -14.96 34.45 35.01
N LEU A 695 -14.63 35.13 33.92
CA LEU A 695 -15.56 35.52 32.86
C LEU A 695 -15.71 34.45 31.77
N THR A 696 -14.73 33.58 31.50
CA THR A 696 -14.81 32.55 30.44
C THR A 696 -15.94 31.56 30.72
N LYS A 697 -16.04 31.06 31.96
CA LYS A 697 -17.18 30.22 32.39
C LYS A 697 -18.52 30.93 32.24
N SER A 698 -18.54 32.25 32.50
CA SER A 698 -19.78 33.02 32.35
C SER A 698 -20.13 33.26 30.88
N ALA A 699 -19.15 33.39 29.99
CA ALA A 699 -19.36 33.49 28.55
C ALA A 699 -19.91 32.18 27.99
N PHE A 700 -19.30 31.05 28.35
CA PHE A 700 -19.80 29.73 27.98
C PHE A 700 -21.25 29.50 28.46
N LEU A 701 -21.52 29.72 29.76
CA LEU A 701 -22.88 29.58 30.31
C LEU A 701 -23.88 30.56 29.69
N TYR A 702 -23.42 31.74 29.28
CA TYR A 702 -24.25 32.69 28.54
C TYR A 702 -24.65 32.10 27.19
N VAL A 703 -23.71 31.55 26.42
CA VAL A 703 -23.99 30.94 25.11
C VAL A 703 -24.95 29.75 25.28
N VAL A 704 -24.72 28.88 26.26
CA VAL A 704 -25.63 27.75 26.54
C VAL A 704 -27.04 28.24 26.90
N LYS A 705 -27.19 29.34 27.66
CA LYS A 705 -28.50 29.83 28.10
C LYS A 705 -29.21 30.71 27.08
N LYS A 706 -28.47 31.53 26.35
CA LYS A 706 -28.99 32.60 25.47
C LYS A 706 -28.85 32.28 23.99
N GLU A 707 -28.15 31.19 23.66
CA GLU A 707 -27.98 30.69 22.29
C GLU A 707 -27.32 31.70 21.34
N LYS A 708 -26.55 32.64 21.90
CA LYS A 708 -25.81 33.68 21.18
C LYS A 708 -24.60 34.16 21.97
N LEU A 709 -23.65 34.78 21.27
CA LEU A 709 -22.50 35.44 21.89
C LEU A 709 -22.95 36.60 22.81
N PRO A 710 -22.36 36.75 24.00
CA PRO A 710 -22.64 37.89 24.86
C PRO A 710 -22.01 39.17 24.31
N SER A 711 -22.70 40.31 24.43
CA SER A 711 -22.02 41.60 24.38
C SER A 711 -21.21 41.81 25.66
N GLY A 712 -20.17 42.66 25.65
CA GLY A 712 -19.37 42.93 26.86
C GLY A 712 -20.22 43.32 28.08
N VAL A 713 -21.22 44.19 27.89
CA VAL A 713 -22.19 44.56 28.94
C VAL A 713 -23.08 43.38 29.33
N GLY A 714 -23.56 42.60 28.34
CA GLY A 714 -24.39 41.42 28.59
C GLY A 714 -23.66 40.34 29.37
N LEU A 715 -22.35 40.15 29.11
CA LEU A 715 -21.49 39.22 29.82
C LEU A 715 -21.31 39.65 31.28
N ILE A 716 -21.01 40.92 31.52
CA ILE A 716 -20.84 41.46 32.88
C ILE A 716 -22.13 41.31 33.68
N LEU A 717 -23.27 41.71 33.12
CA LEU A 717 -24.58 41.58 33.78
C LEU A 717 -24.93 40.13 34.09
N PHE A 718 -24.61 39.21 33.18
CA PHE A 718 -24.81 37.79 33.40
C PHE A 718 -23.84 37.22 34.44
N HIS A 719 -22.60 37.71 34.47
CA HIS A 719 -21.58 37.28 35.42
C HIS A 719 -21.98 37.62 36.86
N ILE A 720 -22.44 38.85 37.09
CA ILE A 720 -22.79 39.38 38.43
C ILE A 720 -24.16 38.93 38.93
N ASN A 721 -25.03 38.38 38.07
CA ASN A 721 -26.37 37.92 38.46
C ASN A 721 -26.39 36.39 38.64
N PRO A 722 -26.34 35.86 39.89
CA PRO A 722 -26.34 34.42 40.12
C PRO A 722 -27.65 33.75 39.71
N LEU A 723 -28.78 34.47 39.80
CA LEU A 723 -30.09 33.96 39.36
C LEU A 723 -30.12 33.72 37.85
N ALA A 724 -29.35 34.50 37.08
CA ALA A 724 -29.21 34.29 35.65
C ALA A 724 -28.50 32.96 35.31
N LYS A 725 -27.81 32.33 36.27
CA LYS A 725 -27.11 31.04 36.09
C LYS A 725 -27.92 29.82 36.56
N ILE A 726 -29.05 30.04 37.23
CA ILE A 726 -29.93 28.95 37.70
C ILE A 726 -30.61 28.25 36.51
N GLY A 727 -30.68 26.93 36.59
CA GLY A 727 -31.46 26.08 35.68
C GLY A 727 -30.92 26.00 34.25
N ILE A 728 -29.64 26.28 34.03
CA ILE A 728 -29.01 26.12 32.71
C ILE A 728 -28.97 24.63 32.38
N LYS A 729 -29.45 24.29 31.18
CA LYS A 729 -29.50 22.93 30.62
C LYS A 729 -28.97 22.97 29.19
N GLY A 730 -28.07 22.06 28.85
CA GLY A 730 -27.56 21.86 27.49
C GLY A 730 -28.32 20.74 26.79
N ASP A 731 -29.01 21.07 25.70
CA ASP A 731 -29.53 20.11 24.74
C ASP A 731 -28.69 20.16 23.45
N ARG A 732 -28.97 19.29 22.47
CA ARG A 732 -28.21 19.22 21.22
C ARG A 732 -28.16 20.54 20.47
N LEU A 733 -29.24 21.31 20.47
CA LEU A 733 -29.28 22.64 19.83
C LEU A 733 -28.31 23.60 20.50
N LYS A 734 -28.33 23.68 21.84
CA LYS A 734 -27.41 24.54 22.58
C LYS A 734 -25.96 24.12 22.42
N ILE A 735 -25.69 22.81 22.42
CA ILE A 735 -24.33 22.30 22.18
C ILE A 735 -23.89 22.59 20.74
N ALA A 736 -24.75 22.44 19.74
CA ALA A 736 -24.46 22.87 18.36
C ALA A 736 -24.14 24.37 18.28
N ARG A 737 -24.85 25.22 19.03
CA ARG A 737 -24.55 26.67 19.12
C ARG A 737 -23.21 26.96 19.79
N VAL A 738 -22.81 26.18 20.80
CA VAL A 738 -21.45 26.25 21.36
C VAL A 738 -20.42 25.87 20.31
N LEU A 739 -20.69 24.84 19.50
CA LEU A 739 -19.78 24.45 18.43
C LEU A 739 -19.59 25.56 17.39
N GLY A 740 -20.62 26.35 17.11
CA GLY A 740 -20.53 27.51 16.22
C GLY A 740 -19.67 28.67 16.74
N LEU A 741 -19.09 28.57 17.95
CA LEU A 741 -18.07 29.50 18.44
C LEU A 741 -16.65 29.16 17.95
N PHE A 742 -16.46 27.94 17.47
CA PHE A 742 -15.19 27.40 17.00
C PHE A 742 -15.10 27.52 15.49
#